data_AF-R6DPU8-F1
#
_entry.id   AF-R6DPU8-F1
#
_cell.length_a   1.000
_cell.length_b   1.000
_cell.length_c   1.000
_cell.angle_alpha   90.00
_cell.angle_beta   90.00
_cell.angle_gamma   90.00
#
_symmetry.space_group_name_H-M   'P 1'
#
loop_
_entity.id
_entity.type
_entity.pdbx_description
1 polymer ?
#
loop_
_entity_poly.entity_id
_entity_poly.type
_entity_poly.pdbx_seq_one_letter_code
_entity_poly.pdbx_strand_id
1 'polypeptide(L)'
;MKKLLTVLLVIAVMFTFSFGSAMATTYTLDDYATALTAEKTAQLGYINSVKTQYVNSLTYDDDGFATVNGTKYMKAALEAAADEVIADADKAMKAAIDSILNSFEDTTTAPDKSVVANVAAHYNTVAVFGPLVEAKTDTLNKTQAPLTKKFVQEKVTVDLSKYNSTDKTELVDGVKITKAQYVQKLMDDANDAIAAADKESTDDAKMNGYWTAYNTFKTAFDAVKTLDDEKYEEEIGAGTVEAAVEAYAKAALEAVDAQLDSAFETGKSLANMAADDTVDFSALVGTGALKPFWEANKTNANKGELFGAAVANIKKVTRTEVVAIVNGYKAAVAASKPAVKAFADGDAAKLNLTNPTALELLARASDAVEAYADVTKLAGKYKAAYVEGVKVYDDASVDTALKAAEQLVYDDMATGTFKTAAQYLEAAADAENVTLEAQNYEYEKFMKAVEDAAKKFFKDGTEATEVQVKVSYGDDKTAEADLVYLKGTYASGAQGQDKWTKIAKDTIRDLRDAQSYDEIKTIMAKAAEDLGKLLKADDKADVEKARNDYKGALANYKNLKLSLVDTNVYPEATLEAARAQGEELIDKAVTVDAVKAAYEEAKALIDNVKTKDELKAAKEALEKQISELPYTAKLTVADKAAVKAAYDAYHAFTKMAGADVQGITSSVTLLQQKYDKVNELVAEEIDAKAKAINEKLDDVATNSDADIAAKVALKAEAEAILAEAEALTDEIEAVNEDHDKFLKDVDMTEVDDLDEVDFSAAVAADASRKLTKAGKEGATFEEMKEALDAYNALTDKQKYQLDAKALPLIKVLEQKLGMTVKSLKITAKSTAKKGSITVKWTVKGEADIDGFEVWKSTKHSKGYKKAFTTTKKTYKNSKGLKKGTRYYYKVRAYKVIDGVKVTSDWSNKARRVAK
;
A
#
# COMPACT_ATOMS: atom_id res chain seq x y z
N MET A 1 -25.08 -2.57 42.22
CA MET A 1 -26.52 -2.92 42.39
C MET A 1 -26.77 -4.45 42.38
N LYS A 2 -26.20 -5.21 43.32
CA LYS A 2 -26.52 -6.64 43.54
C LYS A 2 -26.01 -7.15 44.89
N LYS A 3 -26.17 -6.34 45.95
CA LYS A 3 -25.92 -6.71 47.37
C LYS A 3 -26.89 -6.04 48.35
N LEU A 4 -28.04 -5.57 47.86
CA LEU A 4 -29.07 -4.88 48.65
C LEU A 4 -30.30 -5.75 48.94
N LEU A 5 -30.24 -7.06 48.67
CA LEU A 5 -31.41 -7.95 48.74
C LEU A 5 -31.39 -8.97 49.89
N THR A 6 -30.37 -8.94 50.76
CA THR A 6 -30.25 -9.90 51.88
C THR A 6 -30.35 -9.24 53.26
N VAL A 7 -30.43 -7.91 53.33
CA VAL A 7 -30.61 -7.16 54.59
C VAL A 7 -32.07 -6.70 54.79
N LEU A 8 -32.89 -6.82 53.75
CA LEU A 8 -34.33 -6.49 53.78
C LEU A 8 -35.22 -7.58 54.39
N LEU A 9 -34.64 -8.66 54.94
CA LEU A 9 -35.39 -9.78 55.51
C LEU A 9 -35.32 -9.91 57.04
N VAL A 10 -34.72 -8.95 57.75
CA VAL A 10 -34.70 -8.92 59.23
C VAL A 10 -35.52 -7.76 59.81
N ILE A 11 -36.02 -6.83 58.99
CA ILE A 11 -36.93 -5.73 59.41
C ILE A 11 -38.42 -6.11 59.32
N ALA A 12 -38.77 -7.31 58.86
CA ALA A 12 -40.16 -7.74 58.70
C ALA A 12 -40.44 -9.08 59.37
N VAL A 13 -40.14 -9.19 60.66
CA VAL A 13 -40.61 -10.28 61.51
C VAL A 13 -40.97 -9.69 62.88
N MET A 14 -42.05 -8.89 62.91
CA MET A 14 -43.01 -8.99 64.02
C MET A 14 -43.67 -10.37 63.97
N PHE A 15 -42.89 -11.45 64.08
CA PHE A 15 -43.44 -12.73 64.47
C PHE A 15 -43.67 -12.60 65.97
N THR A 16 -44.90 -12.19 66.26
CA THR A 16 -45.75 -12.96 67.15
C THR A 16 -45.49 -14.47 66.95
N PHE A 17 -44.41 -14.99 67.54
CA PHE A 17 -44.44 -16.35 68.07
C PHE A 17 -45.39 -16.33 69.25
N SER A 18 -46.67 -16.29 68.90
CA SER A 18 -47.74 -16.89 69.67
C SER A 18 -47.32 -18.34 69.88
N PHE A 19 -46.70 -18.60 71.03
CA PHE A 19 -46.74 -19.96 71.56
C PHE A 19 -48.22 -20.27 71.74
N GLY A 20 -48.67 -21.28 70.99
CA GLY A 20 -50.01 -21.82 71.12
C GLY A 20 -50.34 -21.99 72.60
N SER A 21 -51.46 -21.39 72.96
CA SER A 21 -52.08 -21.40 74.28
C SER A 21 -52.33 -22.83 74.77
N ALA A 22 -51.30 -23.45 75.35
CA ALA A 22 -51.50 -24.36 76.46
C ALA A 22 -51.55 -23.47 77.70
N MET A 23 -52.76 -23.12 78.14
CA MET A 23 -52.98 -22.28 79.31
C MET A 23 -52.43 -23.00 80.55
N ALA A 24 -51.16 -22.76 80.89
CA ALA A 24 -50.68 -22.97 82.24
C ALA A 24 -51.57 -22.10 83.13
N THR A 25 -52.31 -22.71 84.04
CA THR A 25 -53.20 -21.97 84.95
C THR A 25 -52.42 -21.10 85.94
N THR A 26 -51.09 -21.24 85.98
CA THR A 26 -50.14 -20.53 86.84
C THR A 26 -48.73 -20.61 86.23
N TYR A 27 -47.98 -19.51 86.21
CA TYR A 27 -46.58 -19.40 85.76
C TYR A 27 -45.64 -19.43 86.96
N THR A 28 -44.53 -20.15 86.82
CA THR A 28 -43.51 -20.34 87.86
C THR A 28 -42.29 -19.43 87.66
N LEU A 29 -41.43 -19.36 88.67
CA LEU A 29 -40.15 -18.64 88.61
C LEU A 29 -39.30 -19.10 87.42
N ASP A 30 -39.25 -20.41 87.14
CA ASP A 30 -38.47 -20.99 86.05
C ASP A 30 -39.03 -20.61 84.67
N ASP A 31 -40.36 -20.46 84.54
CA ASP A 31 -41.00 -20.00 83.31
C ASP A 31 -40.61 -18.54 83.00
N TYR A 32 -40.62 -17.67 84.01
CA TYR A 32 -40.18 -16.28 83.90
C TYR A 32 -38.67 -16.18 83.61
N ALA A 33 -37.84 -16.92 84.35
CA ALA A 33 -36.39 -16.94 84.16
C ALA A 33 -36.01 -17.41 82.75
N THR A 34 -36.66 -18.46 82.25
CA THR A 34 -36.44 -18.99 80.90
C THR A 34 -36.86 -17.99 79.83
N ALA A 35 -38.07 -17.43 79.92
CA ALA A 35 -38.61 -16.52 78.91
C ALA A 35 -37.83 -15.20 78.81
N LEU A 36 -37.46 -14.61 79.95
CA LEU A 36 -36.71 -13.35 80.00
C LEU A 36 -35.23 -13.54 79.63
N THR A 37 -34.61 -14.68 80.01
CA THR A 37 -33.25 -15.00 79.58
C THR A 37 -33.18 -15.25 78.07
N ALA A 38 -34.17 -15.95 77.49
CA ALA A 38 -34.26 -16.15 76.04
C ALA A 38 -34.43 -14.82 75.29
N GLU A 39 -35.24 -13.89 75.83
CA GLU A 39 -35.37 -12.54 75.28
C GLU A 39 -34.05 -11.76 75.35
N LYS A 40 -33.31 -11.82 76.48
CA LYS A 40 -31.99 -11.19 76.60
C LYS A 40 -31.01 -11.71 75.55
N THR A 41 -30.95 -13.02 75.34
CA THR A 41 -30.10 -13.63 74.32
C THR A 41 -30.47 -13.13 72.92
N ALA A 42 -31.76 -13.02 72.59
CA ALA A 42 -32.20 -12.47 71.31
C ALA A 42 -31.80 -11.00 71.15
N GLN A 43 -32.00 -10.17 72.18
CA GLN A 43 -31.63 -8.75 72.16
C GLN A 43 -30.11 -8.54 72.02
N LEU A 44 -29.28 -9.33 72.70
CA LEU A 44 -27.82 -9.29 72.51
C LEU A 44 -27.41 -9.66 71.08
N GLY A 45 -28.11 -10.61 70.45
CA GLY A 45 -27.91 -10.95 69.03
C GLY A 45 -28.19 -9.76 68.09
N TYR A 46 -29.26 -9.00 68.36
CA TYR A 46 -29.56 -7.78 67.61
C TYR A 46 -28.51 -6.69 67.85
N ILE A 47 -28.10 -6.43 69.09
CA ILE A 47 -27.07 -5.43 69.43
C ILE A 47 -25.73 -5.80 68.77
N ASN A 48 -25.35 -7.08 68.70
CA ASN A 48 -24.14 -7.50 67.98
C ASN A 48 -24.22 -7.23 66.46
N SER A 49 -25.42 -7.28 65.88
CA SER A 49 -25.65 -6.85 64.49
C SER A 49 -25.48 -5.33 64.34
N VAL A 50 -25.90 -4.55 65.33
CA VAL A 50 -25.71 -3.09 65.38
C VAL A 50 -24.23 -2.72 65.49
N LYS A 51 -23.43 -3.43 66.30
CA LYS A 51 -21.95 -3.30 66.31
C LYS A 51 -21.38 -3.40 64.89
N THR A 52 -21.77 -4.46 64.17
CA THR A 52 -21.29 -4.70 62.80
C THR A 52 -21.70 -3.57 61.85
N GLN A 53 -22.91 -3.04 61.99
CA GLN A 53 -23.38 -1.91 61.20
C GLN A 53 -22.61 -0.62 61.51
N TYR A 54 -22.40 -0.31 62.79
CA TYR A 54 -21.66 0.88 63.22
C TYR A 54 -20.21 0.86 62.71
N VAL A 55 -19.45 -0.20 63.02
CA VAL A 55 -18.03 -0.29 62.65
C VAL A 55 -17.82 -0.22 61.14
N ASN A 56 -18.73 -0.80 60.34
CA ASN A 56 -18.65 -0.76 58.88
C ASN A 56 -19.27 0.52 58.27
N SER A 57 -19.99 1.34 59.04
CA SER A 57 -20.51 2.63 58.58
C SER A 57 -19.45 3.74 58.60
N LEU A 58 -18.35 3.53 59.33
CA LEU A 58 -17.24 4.48 59.40
C LEU A 58 -16.41 4.45 58.11
N THR A 59 -15.92 5.62 57.70
CA THR A 59 -14.99 5.77 56.59
C THR A 59 -13.56 5.60 57.08
N TYR A 60 -12.78 4.74 56.40
CA TYR A 60 -11.37 4.50 56.71
C TYR A 60 -10.48 5.11 55.62
N ASP A 61 -9.35 5.71 56.02
CA ASP A 61 -8.32 6.19 55.10
C ASP A 61 -7.51 5.04 54.48
N ASP A 62 -6.64 5.35 53.51
CA ASP A 62 -5.82 4.36 52.79
C ASP A 62 -4.86 3.59 53.72
N ASP A 63 -4.56 4.15 54.89
CA ASP A 63 -3.75 3.53 55.94
C ASP A 63 -4.60 2.73 56.95
N GLY A 64 -5.92 2.68 56.76
CA GLY A 64 -6.85 1.83 57.52
C GLY A 64 -7.41 2.45 58.81
N PHE A 65 -7.38 3.78 58.94
CA PHE A 65 -7.88 4.51 60.11
C PHE A 65 -9.21 5.21 59.86
N ALA A 66 -10.14 5.13 60.81
CA ALA A 66 -11.30 5.99 60.90
C ALA A 66 -11.05 7.11 61.94
N THR A 67 -11.48 8.33 61.63
CA THR A 67 -11.38 9.46 62.57
C THR A 67 -12.66 9.56 63.39
N VAL A 68 -12.53 9.41 64.71
CA VAL A 68 -13.63 9.48 65.67
C VAL A 68 -13.26 10.48 66.75
N ASN A 69 -14.07 11.52 66.93
CA ASN A 69 -13.82 12.64 67.85
C ASN A 69 -12.41 13.26 67.75
N GLY A 70 -11.89 13.35 66.52
CA GLY A 70 -10.58 13.93 66.23
C GLY A 70 -9.39 12.97 66.38
N THR A 71 -9.60 11.74 66.88
CA THR A 71 -8.55 10.73 67.04
C THR A 71 -8.69 9.63 66.00
N LYS A 72 -7.55 9.13 65.48
CA LYS A 72 -7.51 8.05 64.49
C LYS A 72 -7.53 6.68 65.16
N TYR A 73 -8.50 5.84 64.80
CA TYR A 73 -8.62 4.47 65.26
C TYR A 73 -8.71 3.48 64.10
N MET A 74 -8.01 2.36 64.23
CA MET A 74 -8.18 1.20 63.38
C MET A 74 -9.43 0.42 63.79
N LYS A 75 -9.97 -0.33 62.84
CA LYS A 75 -11.16 -1.16 63.03
C LYS A 75 -11.12 -2.05 64.28
N ALA A 76 -9.96 -2.63 64.61
CA ALA A 76 -9.80 -3.49 65.78
C ALA A 76 -10.02 -2.76 67.12
N ALA A 77 -9.62 -1.49 67.24
CA ALA A 77 -9.86 -0.70 68.45
C ALA A 77 -11.36 -0.37 68.62
N LEU A 78 -12.02 -0.03 67.52
CA LEU A 78 -13.46 0.25 67.48
C LEU A 78 -14.29 -1.01 67.79
N GLU A 79 -13.87 -2.18 67.30
CA GLU A 79 -14.51 -3.45 67.63
C GLU A 79 -14.37 -3.82 69.11
N ALA A 80 -13.20 -3.59 69.71
CA ALA A 80 -12.95 -3.84 71.13
C ALA A 80 -13.81 -2.94 72.04
N ALA A 81 -13.90 -1.65 71.72
CA ALA A 81 -14.76 -0.71 72.43
C ALA A 81 -16.25 -1.07 72.28
N ALA A 82 -16.68 -1.50 71.09
CA ALA A 82 -18.03 -1.97 70.85
C ALA A 82 -18.36 -3.26 71.62
N ASP A 83 -17.41 -4.17 71.80
CA ASP A 83 -17.60 -5.36 72.64
C ASP A 83 -17.80 -5.00 74.12
N GLU A 84 -17.13 -3.96 74.61
CA GLU A 84 -17.35 -3.45 75.97
C GLU A 84 -18.78 -2.88 76.12
N VAL A 85 -19.29 -2.15 75.13
CA VAL A 85 -20.68 -1.65 75.14
C VAL A 85 -21.69 -2.80 75.14
N ILE A 86 -21.42 -3.90 74.44
CA ILE A 86 -22.26 -5.10 74.47
C ILE A 86 -22.22 -5.75 75.86
N ALA A 87 -21.06 -5.80 76.51
CA ALA A 87 -20.94 -6.32 77.88
C ALA A 87 -21.74 -5.47 78.89
N ASP A 88 -21.73 -4.14 78.73
CA ASP A 88 -22.56 -3.24 79.54
C ASP A 88 -24.06 -3.49 79.31
N ALA A 89 -24.47 -3.71 78.07
CA ALA A 89 -25.86 -4.04 77.73
C ALA A 89 -26.29 -5.38 78.34
N ASP A 90 -25.45 -6.42 78.30
CA ASP A 90 -25.73 -7.71 78.96
C ASP A 90 -25.90 -7.54 80.47
N LYS A 91 -25.01 -6.77 81.11
CA LYS A 91 -25.07 -6.49 82.54
C LYS A 91 -26.35 -5.74 82.93
N ALA A 92 -26.72 -4.72 82.16
CA ALA A 92 -27.94 -3.93 82.40
C ALA A 92 -29.21 -4.78 82.24
N MET A 93 -29.29 -5.57 81.17
CA MET A 93 -30.44 -6.47 80.95
C MET A 93 -30.51 -7.55 82.03
N LYS A 94 -29.37 -8.12 82.45
CA LYS A 94 -29.34 -9.08 83.56
C LYS A 94 -29.84 -8.47 84.86
N ALA A 95 -29.41 -7.26 85.20
CA ALA A 95 -29.88 -6.58 86.41
C ALA A 95 -31.40 -6.33 86.40
N ALA A 96 -31.97 -5.99 85.24
CA ALA A 96 -33.43 -5.84 85.10
C ALA A 96 -34.18 -7.17 85.29
N ILE A 97 -33.65 -8.27 84.76
CA ILE A 97 -34.21 -9.61 84.96
C ILE A 97 -34.12 -10.01 86.44
N ASP A 98 -32.95 -9.88 87.05
CA ASP A 98 -32.71 -10.27 88.45
C ASP A 98 -33.65 -9.50 89.41
N SER A 99 -33.96 -8.23 89.12
CA SER A 99 -34.92 -7.42 89.89
C SER A 99 -36.32 -8.04 89.93
N ILE A 100 -36.80 -8.55 88.78
CA ILE A 100 -38.10 -9.23 88.69
C ILE A 100 -38.05 -10.57 89.42
N LEU A 101 -37.05 -11.39 89.12
CA LEU A 101 -36.97 -12.76 89.66
C LEU A 101 -36.82 -12.77 91.19
N ASN A 102 -36.11 -11.81 91.79
CA ASN A 102 -35.87 -11.75 93.23
C ASN A 102 -37.13 -11.46 94.07
N SER A 103 -38.23 -11.00 93.45
CA SER A 103 -39.49 -10.65 94.12
C SER A 103 -40.68 -11.44 93.57
N PHE A 104 -40.41 -12.54 92.87
CA PHE A 104 -41.42 -13.29 92.14
C PHE A 104 -42.23 -14.23 93.05
N GLU A 105 -43.54 -14.25 92.85
CA GLU A 105 -44.48 -15.25 93.39
C GLU A 105 -45.31 -15.83 92.22
N ASP A 106 -45.68 -17.11 92.31
CA ASP A 106 -46.44 -17.81 91.27
C ASP A 106 -47.71 -17.03 90.88
N THR A 107 -47.88 -16.78 89.58
CA THR A 107 -48.90 -15.84 89.08
C THR A 107 -49.59 -16.35 87.83
N THR A 108 -50.80 -15.87 87.53
CA THR A 108 -51.50 -16.20 86.28
C THR A 108 -51.12 -15.26 85.12
N THR A 109 -50.28 -14.26 85.39
CA THR A 109 -49.80 -13.30 84.38
C THR A 109 -48.58 -13.85 83.66
N ALA A 110 -48.50 -13.70 82.34
CA ALA A 110 -47.37 -14.16 81.55
C ALA A 110 -46.14 -13.23 81.67
N PRO A 111 -44.91 -13.72 81.41
CA PRO A 111 -43.69 -12.90 81.47
C PRO A 111 -43.72 -11.70 80.52
N ASP A 112 -43.56 -10.50 81.06
CA ASP A 112 -43.46 -9.27 80.26
C ASP A 112 -42.03 -9.09 79.72
N LYS A 113 -41.84 -9.49 78.47
CA LYS A 113 -40.59 -9.34 77.72
C LYS A 113 -40.19 -7.89 77.47
N SER A 114 -41.12 -6.93 77.60
CA SER A 114 -40.84 -5.52 77.40
C SER A 114 -39.79 -4.99 78.38
N VAL A 115 -39.64 -5.61 79.56
CA VAL A 115 -38.64 -5.23 80.56
C VAL A 115 -37.21 -5.38 80.01
N VAL A 116 -36.93 -6.45 79.26
CA VAL A 116 -35.63 -6.67 78.62
C VAL A 116 -35.50 -5.81 77.36
N ALA A 117 -36.55 -5.73 76.55
CA ALA A 117 -36.55 -4.94 75.31
C ALA A 117 -36.37 -3.43 75.56
N ASN A 118 -36.94 -2.88 76.63
CA ASN A 118 -36.80 -1.47 77.01
C ASN A 118 -35.36 -1.12 77.41
N VAL A 119 -34.65 -2.04 78.09
CA VAL A 119 -33.23 -1.85 78.40
C VAL A 119 -32.40 -1.93 77.12
N ALA A 120 -32.65 -2.95 76.28
CA ALA A 120 -31.97 -3.12 74.99
C ALA A 120 -32.15 -1.91 74.04
N ALA A 121 -33.26 -1.16 74.15
CA ALA A 121 -33.53 0.02 73.35
C ALA A 121 -32.46 1.13 73.47
N HIS A 122 -31.68 1.15 74.55
CA HIS A 122 -30.57 2.09 74.73
C HIS A 122 -29.33 1.73 73.89
N TYR A 123 -29.34 0.58 73.21
CA TYR A 123 -28.20 0.02 72.47
C TYR A 123 -28.55 -0.45 71.05
N ASN A 124 -29.83 -0.45 70.66
CA ASN A 124 -30.33 -1.24 69.52
C ASN A 124 -30.33 -0.52 68.15
N THR A 125 -29.81 0.71 68.05
CA THR A 125 -29.61 1.39 66.75
C THR A 125 -28.22 2.02 66.67
N VAL A 126 -27.70 2.19 65.45
CA VAL A 126 -26.38 2.80 65.23
C VAL A 126 -26.30 4.21 65.84
N ALA A 127 -27.40 4.98 65.78
CA ALA A 127 -27.45 6.35 66.29
C ALA A 127 -27.28 6.45 67.82
N VAL A 128 -27.67 5.42 68.58
CA VAL A 128 -27.44 5.36 70.04
C VAL A 128 -26.19 4.55 70.39
N PHE A 129 -25.90 3.48 69.65
CA PHE A 129 -24.76 2.61 69.91
C PHE A 129 -23.42 3.30 69.63
N GLY A 130 -23.33 4.07 68.53
CA GLY A 130 -22.10 4.78 68.16
C GLY A 130 -21.54 5.68 69.27
N PRO A 131 -22.29 6.66 69.78
CA PRO A 131 -21.85 7.52 70.88
C PRO A 131 -21.40 6.76 72.14
N LEU A 132 -21.99 5.58 72.41
CA LEU A 132 -21.56 4.72 73.53
C LEU A 132 -20.19 4.09 73.28
N VAL A 133 -19.90 3.68 72.05
CA VAL A 133 -18.56 3.18 71.66
C VAL A 133 -17.53 4.29 71.77
N GLU A 134 -17.88 5.49 71.30
CA GLU A 134 -17.01 6.66 71.34
C GLU A 134 -16.67 7.11 72.76
N ALA A 135 -17.59 6.88 73.72
CA ALA A 135 -17.37 7.16 75.13
C ALA A 135 -16.41 6.16 75.81
N LYS A 136 -16.09 5.01 75.19
CA LYS A 136 -15.13 4.01 75.71
C LYS A 136 -13.68 4.37 75.37
N THR A 137 -13.28 5.60 75.69
CA THR A 137 -11.97 6.16 75.34
C THR A 137 -10.79 5.35 75.87
N ASP A 138 -10.90 4.80 77.09
CA ASP A 138 -9.83 3.99 77.68
C ASP A 138 -9.57 2.70 76.87
N THR A 139 -10.63 1.98 76.48
CA THR A 139 -10.51 0.75 75.67
C THR A 139 -10.09 1.06 74.24
N LEU A 140 -10.58 2.15 73.65
CA LEU A 140 -10.16 2.64 72.34
C LEU A 140 -8.65 2.92 72.33
N ASN A 141 -8.17 3.77 73.23
CA ASN A 141 -6.76 4.18 73.29
C ASN A 141 -5.82 3.02 73.62
N LYS A 142 -6.20 2.19 74.60
CA LYS A 142 -5.40 1.02 75.00
C LYS A 142 -5.24 0.00 73.87
N THR A 143 -6.30 -0.22 73.08
CA THR A 143 -6.23 -1.14 71.93
C THR A 143 -5.48 -0.50 70.76
N GLN A 144 -5.62 0.81 70.58
CA GLN A 144 -5.04 1.54 69.44
C GLN A 144 -3.54 1.83 69.59
N ALA A 145 -3.03 2.11 70.79
CA ALA A 145 -1.61 2.40 71.00
C ALA A 145 -0.64 1.36 70.40
N PRO A 146 -0.76 0.05 70.65
CA PRO A 146 0.12 -0.95 70.03
C PRO A 146 -0.08 -1.07 68.51
N LEU A 147 -1.28 -0.80 67.99
CA LEU A 147 -1.56 -0.81 66.55
C LEU A 147 -0.88 0.39 65.84
N THR A 148 -0.98 1.58 66.42
CA THR A 148 -0.31 2.79 65.93
C THR A 148 1.21 2.62 65.96
N LYS A 149 1.76 2.07 67.05
CA LYS A 149 3.20 1.77 67.14
C LYS A 149 3.67 0.88 65.98
N LYS A 150 2.98 -0.23 65.76
CA LYS A 150 3.32 -1.19 64.72
C LYS A 150 3.27 -0.53 63.33
N PHE A 151 2.22 0.22 63.04
CA PHE A 151 2.08 0.96 61.80
C PHE A 151 3.25 1.92 61.57
N VAL A 152 3.62 2.71 62.59
CA VAL A 152 4.74 3.66 62.48
C VAL A 152 6.06 2.93 62.28
N GLN A 153 6.33 1.85 63.02
CA GLN A 153 7.57 1.05 62.88
C GLN A 153 7.74 0.48 61.47
N GLU A 154 6.65 0.03 60.85
CA GLU A 154 6.66 -0.44 59.46
C GLU A 154 6.98 0.70 58.48
N LYS A 155 6.46 1.91 58.71
CA LYS A 155 6.62 3.06 57.81
C LYS A 155 7.99 3.76 57.91
N VAL A 156 8.69 3.64 59.05
CA VAL A 156 10.05 4.22 59.21
C VAL A 156 11.16 3.28 58.74
N THR A 157 10.82 2.08 58.26
CA THR A 157 11.81 1.14 57.71
C THR A 157 12.03 1.40 56.22
N VAL A 158 13.26 1.78 55.83
CA VAL A 158 13.60 2.17 54.45
C VAL A 158 14.67 1.28 53.83
N ASP A 159 14.55 1.02 52.52
CA ASP A 159 15.58 0.37 51.71
C ASP A 159 16.71 1.34 51.34
N LEU A 160 17.86 1.17 52.01
CA LEU A 160 19.03 2.03 51.81
C LEU A 160 19.69 1.87 50.44
N SER A 161 19.43 0.78 49.70
CA SER A 161 20.07 0.54 48.41
C SER A 161 19.72 1.56 47.34
N LYS A 162 18.65 2.34 47.58
CA LYS A 162 18.16 3.39 46.68
C LYS A 162 18.88 4.73 46.83
N TYR A 163 19.83 4.84 47.76
CA TYR A 163 20.47 6.10 48.12
C TYR A 163 21.99 6.03 47.95
N ASN A 164 22.59 7.18 47.64
CA ASN A 164 24.03 7.29 47.42
C ASN A 164 24.83 6.91 48.68
N SER A 165 25.72 5.94 48.53
CA SER A 165 26.54 5.37 49.61
C SER A 165 28.04 5.69 49.47
N THR A 166 28.40 6.56 48.54
CA THR A 166 29.79 6.79 48.14
C THR A 166 30.24 8.23 48.40
N ASP A 167 29.75 9.17 47.59
CA ASP A 167 30.42 10.45 47.35
C ASP A 167 29.49 11.67 47.54
N LYS A 168 28.17 11.48 47.44
CA LYS A 168 27.20 12.55 47.73
C LYS A 168 26.89 12.52 49.23
N THR A 169 27.19 13.63 49.90
CA THR A 169 27.16 13.73 51.36
C THR A 169 26.20 14.80 51.87
N GLU A 170 25.55 14.50 53.00
CA GLU A 170 24.81 15.46 53.83
C GLU A 170 25.65 15.87 55.05
N LEU A 171 25.39 17.07 55.59
CA LEU A 171 26.03 17.56 56.80
C LEU A 171 25.14 17.30 58.01
N VAL A 172 25.63 16.49 58.95
CA VAL A 172 24.94 16.23 60.23
C VAL A 172 25.92 16.51 61.37
N ASP A 173 25.53 17.38 62.31
CA ASP A 173 26.35 17.77 63.46
C ASP A 173 27.79 18.19 63.10
N GLY A 174 27.96 18.80 61.92
CA GLY A 174 29.26 19.25 61.40
C GLY A 174 30.10 18.14 60.72
N VAL A 175 29.60 16.92 60.64
CA VAL A 175 30.26 15.77 59.98
C VAL A 175 29.57 15.46 58.66
N LYS A 176 30.35 15.21 57.60
CA LYS A 176 29.83 14.77 56.31
C LYS A 176 29.58 13.26 56.33
N ILE A 177 28.36 12.85 56.04
CA ILE A 177 27.97 11.45 55.89
C ILE A 177 27.29 11.24 54.55
N THR A 178 27.34 10.03 54.00
CA THR A 178 26.66 9.69 52.73
C THR A 178 25.14 9.77 52.88
N LYS A 179 24.40 9.92 51.76
CA LYS A 179 22.92 9.97 51.81
C LYS A 179 22.31 8.69 52.39
N ALA A 180 22.85 7.52 52.06
CA ALA A 180 22.42 6.25 52.66
C ALA A 180 22.64 6.23 54.19
N GLN A 181 23.77 6.78 54.67
CA GLN A 181 24.03 6.93 56.11
C GLN A 181 23.09 7.94 56.77
N TYR A 182 22.74 9.03 56.06
CA TYR A 182 21.78 10.00 56.56
C TYR A 182 20.37 9.39 56.72
N VAL A 183 19.89 8.64 55.73
CA VAL A 183 18.61 7.93 55.82
C VAL A 183 18.62 6.93 56.98
N GLN A 184 19.69 6.16 57.16
CA GLN A 184 19.83 5.26 58.30
C GLN A 184 19.74 6.02 59.64
N LYS A 185 20.39 7.19 59.75
CA LYS A 185 20.29 8.02 60.95
C LYS A 185 18.86 8.48 61.21
N LEU A 186 18.12 8.90 60.18
CA LEU A 186 16.71 9.28 60.33
C LEU A 186 15.86 8.12 60.86
N MET A 187 16.11 6.89 60.36
CA MET A 187 15.44 5.69 60.86
C MET A 187 15.76 5.43 62.33
N ASP A 188 17.00 5.60 62.74
CA ASP A 188 17.45 5.41 64.12
C ASP A 188 16.80 6.45 65.04
N ASP A 189 16.85 7.74 64.67
CA ASP A 189 16.22 8.83 65.43
C ASP A 189 14.71 8.61 65.61
N ALA A 190 14.04 8.12 64.56
CA ALA A 190 12.62 7.79 64.62
C ALA A 190 12.33 6.63 65.58
N ASN A 191 13.15 5.57 65.55
CA ASN A 191 13.02 4.44 66.45
C ASN A 191 13.30 4.81 67.92
N ASP A 192 14.26 5.68 68.17
CA ASP A 192 14.54 6.24 69.49
C ASP A 192 13.35 7.06 70.01
N ALA A 193 12.73 7.88 69.14
CA ALA A 193 11.53 8.63 69.49
C ALA A 193 10.32 7.71 69.78
N ILE A 194 10.15 6.61 69.03
CA ILE A 194 9.15 5.58 69.32
C ILE A 194 9.42 4.91 70.67
N ALA A 195 10.66 4.59 70.98
CA ALA A 195 11.06 4.00 72.26
C ALA A 195 10.90 4.98 73.44
N ALA A 196 11.03 6.28 73.20
CA ALA A 196 10.70 7.32 74.17
C ALA A 196 9.19 7.38 74.42
N ALA A 197 8.38 7.35 73.36
CA ALA A 197 6.92 7.36 73.46
C ALA A 197 6.38 6.16 74.26
N ASP A 198 7.02 4.99 74.21
CA ASP A 198 6.62 3.82 75.02
C ASP A 198 6.58 4.07 76.54
N LYS A 199 7.34 5.06 77.02
CA LYS A 199 7.47 5.40 78.45
C LYS A 199 6.37 6.34 78.95
N GLU A 200 5.51 6.82 78.06
CA GLU A 200 4.40 7.70 78.42
C GLU A 200 3.37 7.02 79.32
N SER A 201 2.76 7.82 80.21
CA SER A 201 1.89 7.32 81.28
C SER A 201 0.47 6.96 80.82
N THR A 202 0.02 7.47 79.68
CA THR A 202 -1.30 7.20 79.10
C THR A 202 -1.17 6.70 77.67
N ASP A 203 -2.11 5.86 77.21
CA ASP A 203 -2.05 5.29 75.87
C ASP A 203 -2.29 6.33 74.77
N ASP A 204 -3.05 7.40 75.06
CA ASP A 204 -3.20 8.57 74.19
C ASP A 204 -1.86 9.32 73.99
N ALA A 205 -1.11 9.54 75.08
CA ALA A 205 0.22 10.16 75.01
C ALA A 205 1.22 9.30 74.21
N LYS A 206 1.17 7.97 74.37
CA LYS A 206 1.97 7.04 73.54
C LYS A 206 1.63 7.18 72.06
N MET A 207 0.35 7.17 71.71
CA MET A 207 -0.12 7.33 70.32
C MET A 207 0.37 8.64 69.69
N ASN A 208 0.24 9.75 70.42
CA ASN A 208 0.72 11.05 69.97
C ASN A 208 2.24 11.04 69.75
N GLY A 209 3.01 10.43 70.68
CA GLY A 209 4.45 10.26 70.53
C GLY A 209 4.85 9.45 69.30
N TYR A 210 4.14 8.36 68.98
CA TYR A 210 4.40 7.58 67.76
C TYR A 210 4.13 8.39 66.49
N TRP A 211 3.03 9.15 66.43
CA TRP A 211 2.72 10.01 65.28
C TRP A 211 3.74 11.15 65.11
N THR A 212 4.19 11.75 66.22
CA THR A 212 5.27 12.75 66.17
C THR A 212 6.56 12.16 65.60
N ALA A 213 6.97 10.97 66.04
CA ALA A 213 8.15 10.29 65.52
C ALA A 213 8.05 10.05 64.00
N TYR A 214 6.91 9.55 63.53
CA TYR A 214 6.66 9.33 62.11
C TYR A 214 6.70 10.62 61.28
N ASN A 215 6.01 11.67 61.73
CA ASN A 215 5.92 12.93 60.97
C ASN A 215 7.27 13.65 60.86
N THR A 216 8.08 13.63 61.93
CA THR A 216 9.44 14.17 61.92
C THR A 216 10.33 13.39 60.96
N PHE A 217 10.30 12.05 61.02
CA PHE A 217 11.01 11.19 60.08
C PHE A 217 10.62 11.50 58.63
N LYS A 218 9.33 11.48 58.34
CA LYS A 218 8.80 11.65 56.98
C LYS A 218 9.25 12.97 56.36
N THR A 219 9.17 14.07 57.12
CA THR A 219 9.56 15.40 56.64
C THR A 219 11.03 15.45 56.23
N ALA A 220 11.92 14.88 57.06
CA ALA A 220 13.35 14.86 56.77
C ALA A 220 13.70 13.85 55.65
N PHE A 221 13.01 12.72 55.62
CA PHE A 221 13.22 11.65 54.65
C PHE A 221 12.80 12.06 53.22
N ASP A 222 11.66 12.73 53.06
CA ASP A 222 11.15 13.19 51.76
C ASP A 222 12.10 14.19 51.06
N ALA A 223 13.01 14.83 51.80
CA ALA A 223 13.99 15.76 51.24
C ALA A 223 15.25 15.06 50.67
N VAL A 224 15.43 13.76 50.90
CA VAL A 224 16.63 13.03 50.47
C VAL A 224 16.45 12.47 49.06
N LYS A 225 17.25 12.95 48.11
CA LYS A 225 17.24 12.45 46.72
C LYS A 225 17.76 11.01 46.61
N THR A 226 17.15 10.22 45.74
CA THR A 226 17.54 8.84 45.42
C THR A 226 18.66 8.79 44.36
N LEU A 227 19.22 7.61 44.13
CA LEU A 227 20.17 7.35 43.04
C LEU A 227 19.59 7.64 41.65
N ASP A 228 18.31 7.33 41.44
CA ASP A 228 17.62 7.59 40.17
C ASP A 228 17.44 9.11 39.94
N ASP A 229 17.11 9.85 40.99
CA ASP A 229 17.00 11.33 40.94
C ASP A 229 18.35 11.98 40.61
N GLU A 230 19.44 11.48 41.21
CA GLU A 230 20.80 11.98 40.95
C GLU A 230 21.27 11.69 39.52
N LYS A 231 21.01 10.47 39.02
CA LYS A 231 21.37 10.08 37.65
C LYS A 231 20.62 10.93 36.62
N TYR A 232 19.33 11.15 36.83
CA TYR A 232 18.52 11.98 35.96
C TYR A 232 19.06 13.42 35.86
N GLU A 233 19.44 14.04 36.99
CA GLU A 233 20.00 15.39 36.99
C GLU A 233 21.35 15.51 36.27
N GLU A 234 22.20 14.48 36.34
CA GLU A 234 23.49 14.45 35.64
C GLU A 234 23.33 14.29 34.11
N GLU A 235 22.35 13.50 33.63
CA GLU A 235 22.10 13.28 32.20
C GLU A 235 21.57 14.53 31.48
N ILE A 236 20.80 15.38 32.15
CA ILE A 236 20.25 16.63 31.57
C ILE A 236 21.35 17.72 31.39
N GLY A 237 22.46 17.63 32.11
CA GLY A 237 23.56 18.60 32.07
C GLY A 237 24.61 18.38 30.98
N ALA A 238 24.49 17.33 30.15
CA ALA A 238 25.58 16.79 29.33
C ALA A 238 25.89 17.52 28.00
N GLY A 239 25.14 18.57 27.62
CA GLY A 239 25.41 19.37 26.41
C GLY A 239 25.11 18.67 25.08
N THR A 240 24.37 17.56 25.08
CA THR A 240 23.91 16.82 23.89
C THR A 240 22.51 17.26 23.45
N VAL A 241 22.11 16.92 22.20
CA VAL A 241 20.73 17.18 21.73
C VAL A 241 19.70 16.43 22.59
N GLU A 242 19.98 15.18 22.96
CA GLU A 242 19.15 14.42 23.89
C GLU A 242 19.02 15.12 25.25
N ALA A 243 20.12 15.62 25.82
CA ALA A 243 20.08 16.37 27.08
C ALA A 243 19.30 17.68 26.95
N ALA A 244 19.41 18.38 25.82
CA ALA A 244 18.66 19.61 25.54
C ALA A 244 17.15 19.35 25.37
N VAL A 245 16.75 18.23 24.77
CA VAL A 245 15.35 17.80 24.66
C VAL A 245 14.78 17.43 26.05
N GLU A 246 15.56 16.78 26.90
CA GLU A 246 15.15 16.50 28.29
C GLU A 246 15.08 17.77 29.14
N ALA A 247 16.01 18.72 28.94
CA ALA A 247 15.97 20.04 29.59
C ALA A 247 14.74 20.85 29.16
N TYR A 248 14.39 20.82 27.87
CA TYR A 248 13.15 21.38 27.35
C TYR A 248 11.93 20.74 28.02
N ALA A 249 11.88 19.40 28.07
CA ALA A 249 10.74 18.69 28.66
C ALA A 249 10.56 19.06 30.13
N LYS A 250 11.65 19.10 30.91
CA LYS A 250 11.62 19.56 32.30
C LYS A 250 11.10 21.01 32.40
N ALA A 251 11.66 21.93 31.60
CA ALA A 251 11.25 23.33 31.63
C ALA A 251 9.77 23.53 31.24
N ALA A 252 9.27 22.75 30.28
CA ALA A 252 7.86 22.79 29.86
C ALA A 252 6.93 22.26 30.96
N LEU A 253 7.29 21.15 31.63
CA LEU A 253 6.52 20.62 32.77
C LEU A 253 6.46 21.65 33.92
N GLU A 254 7.61 22.19 34.32
CA GLU A 254 7.70 23.18 35.39
C GLU A 254 6.92 24.47 35.06
N ALA A 255 6.97 24.92 33.80
CA ALA A 255 6.25 26.11 33.37
C ALA A 255 4.73 25.90 33.39
N VAL A 256 4.23 24.74 32.97
CA VAL A 256 2.79 24.43 33.03
C VAL A 256 2.31 24.27 34.48
N ASP A 257 3.07 23.54 35.32
CA ASP A 257 2.75 23.39 36.75
C ASP A 257 2.67 24.74 37.45
N ALA A 258 3.65 25.63 37.21
CA ALA A 258 3.65 26.97 37.78
C ALA A 258 2.44 27.80 37.34
N GLN A 259 1.99 27.68 36.09
CA GLN A 259 0.78 28.36 35.61
C GLN A 259 -0.47 27.81 36.30
N LEU A 260 -0.60 26.49 36.44
CA LEU A 260 -1.75 25.88 37.09
C LEU A 260 -1.80 26.20 38.59
N ASP A 261 -0.66 26.15 39.30
CA ASP A 261 -0.57 26.51 40.72
C ASP A 261 -0.91 27.99 40.97
N SER A 262 -0.63 28.87 40.00
CA SER A 262 -0.91 30.32 40.14
C SER A 262 -2.41 30.66 40.27
N ALA A 263 -3.31 29.73 39.90
CA ALA A 263 -4.75 29.94 40.01
C ALA A 263 -5.34 29.61 41.39
N PHE A 264 -4.54 29.06 42.31
CA PHE A 264 -5.00 28.72 43.67
C PHE A 264 -4.88 29.90 44.65
N GLU A 265 -5.83 29.97 45.59
CA GLU A 265 -5.80 30.94 46.68
C GLU A 265 -4.73 30.60 47.74
N THR A 266 -4.28 31.60 48.51
CA THR A 266 -3.26 31.43 49.57
C THR A 266 -3.57 30.26 50.50
N GLY A 267 -2.68 29.27 50.53
CA GLY A 267 -2.81 28.05 51.35
C GLY A 267 -3.32 26.81 50.58
N LYS A 268 -3.75 26.97 49.33
CA LYS A 268 -4.13 25.87 48.41
C LYS A 268 -3.13 25.77 47.24
N SER A 269 -2.97 24.58 46.68
CA SER A 269 -2.11 24.25 45.54
C SER A 269 -2.58 22.95 44.86
N LEU A 270 -1.97 22.58 43.73
CA LEU A 270 -2.19 21.27 43.12
C LEU A 270 -1.95 20.11 44.09
N ALA A 271 -0.95 20.24 44.99
CA ALA A 271 -0.54 19.17 45.89
C ALA A 271 -1.50 18.94 47.07
N ASN A 272 -2.27 19.94 47.48
CA ASN A 272 -3.08 19.88 48.71
C ASN A 272 -4.59 20.16 48.52
N MET A 273 -5.07 20.21 47.28
CA MET A 273 -6.48 20.46 46.94
C MET A 273 -7.42 19.43 47.58
N ALA A 274 -8.47 19.90 48.30
CA ALA A 274 -9.46 19.03 48.93
C ALA A 274 -10.39 18.36 47.89
N ALA A 275 -11.12 17.30 48.28
CA ALA A 275 -11.95 16.53 47.36
C ALA A 275 -13.15 17.32 46.79
N ASP A 276 -13.65 18.29 47.55
CA ASP A 276 -14.79 19.16 47.24
C ASP A 276 -14.39 20.56 46.75
N ASP A 277 -13.09 20.85 46.68
CA ASP A 277 -12.58 22.11 46.15
C ASP A 277 -12.82 22.25 44.64
N THR A 278 -12.95 23.50 44.21
CA THR A 278 -12.96 23.88 42.78
C THR A 278 -12.05 25.07 42.54
N VAL A 279 -11.44 25.15 41.36
CA VAL A 279 -10.54 26.24 40.95
C VAL A 279 -11.03 26.91 39.65
N ASP A 280 -10.76 28.21 39.49
CA ASP A 280 -11.09 28.98 38.29
C ASP A 280 -9.85 29.12 37.39
N PHE A 281 -9.84 28.39 36.28
CA PHE A 281 -8.80 28.45 35.26
C PHE A 281 -9.11 29.41 34.11
N SER A 282 -10.22 30.16 34.16
CA SER A 282 -10.65 31.01 33.05
C SER A 282 -9.64 32.09 32.66
N ALA A 283 -8.88 32.61 33.61
CA ALA A 283 -7.80 33.57 33.34
C ALA A 283 -6.60 32.91 32.62
N LEU A 284 -6.26 31.67 32.99
CA LEU A 284 -5.13 30.93 32.42
C LEU A 284 -5.34 30.58 30.94
N VAL A 285 -6.58 30.23 30.59
CA VAL A 285 -6.95 29.75 29.25
C VAL A 285 -7.67 30.80 28.40
N GLY A 286 -8.11 31.92 28.96
CA GLY A 286 -8.76 32.99 28.21
C GLY A 286 -7.76 33.90 27.49
N THR A 287 -6.85 34.48 28.26
CA THR A 287 -5.77 35.37 27.76
C THR A 287 -4.40 35.01 28.35
N GLY A 288 -4.34 33.99 29.19
CA GLY A 288 -3.12 33.54 29.85
C GLY A 288 -2.28 32.60 28.99
N ALA A 289 -1.15 32.17 29.54
CA ALA A 289 -0.13 31.39 28.83
C ALA A 289 -0.60 29.98 28.39
N LEU A 290 -1.71 29.49 28.95
CA LEU A 290 -2.28 28.18 28.61
C LEU A 290 -3.36 28.24 27.51
N LYS A 291 -3.66 29.43 26.97
CA LYS A 291 -4.63 29.60 25.87
C LYS A 291 -4.34 28.71 24.63
N PRO A 292 -3.09 28.49 24.20
CA PRO A 292 -2.81 27.61 23.05
C PRO A 292 -3.29 26.17 23.24
N PHE A 293 -3.39 25.71 24.49
CA PHE A 293 -3.75 24.32 24.83
C PHE A 293 -5.23 24.16 25.19
N TRP A 294 -6.04 25.21 25.04
CA TRP A 294 -7.46 25.23 25.37
C TRP A 294 -8.35 25.25 24.12
N GLU A 295 -9.15 24.20 23.99
CA GLU A 295 -10.17 24.04 22.97
C GLU A 295 -11.57 24.23 23.57
N ALA A 296 -12.15 25.40 23.35
CA ALA A 296 -13.50 25.69 23.80
C ALA A 296 -14.56 24.89 23.02
N ASN A 297 -15.58 24.43 23.72
CA ASN A 297 -16.75 23.83 23.10
C ASN A 297 -17.48 24.87 22.23
N LYS A 298 -17.89 24.46 21.03
CA LYS A 298 -18.56 25.33 20.04
C LYS A 298 -19.80 26.07 20.56
N THR A 299 -20.46 25.56 21.59
CA THR A 299 -21.71 26.11 22.13
C THR A 299 -21.58 26.73 23.52
N ASN A 300 -20.46 26.50 24.22
CA ASN A 300 -20.22 27.03 25.56
C ASN A 300 -18.72 27.25 25.80
N ALA A 301 -18.29 28.50 25.84
CA ALA A 301 -16.88 28.86 26.01
C ALA A 301 -16.29 28.45 27.38
N ASN A 302 -17.13 28.18 28.39
CA ASN A 302 -16.66 27.70 29.70
C ASN A 302 -16.47 26.17 29.73
N LYS A 303 -16.88 25.43 28.70
CA LYS A 303 -16.71 23.98 28.60
C LYS A 303 -15.73 23.69 27.46
N GLY A 304 -14.92 22.65 27.56
CA GLY A 304 -13.92 22.36 26.53
C GLY A 304 -12.88 21.35 26.98
N GLU A 305 -11.73 21.36 26.33
CA GLU A 305 -10.61 20.48 26.63
C GLU A 305 -9.34 21.30 26.87
N LEU A 306 -8.63 21.03 27.97
CA LEU A 306 -7.32 21.62 28.27
C LEU A 306 -6.28 20.49 28.25
N PHE A 307 -5.30 20.57 27.35
CA PHE A 307 -4.38 19.45 27.08
C PHE A 307 -5.11 18.12 26.81
N GLY A 308 -6.24 18.17 26.09
CA GLY A 308 -7.09 17.01 25.78
C GLY A 308 -7.90 16.47 26.98
N ALA A 309 -7.80 17.07 28.17
CA ALA A 309 -8.61 16.69 29.32
C ALA A 309 -9.95 17.45 29.31
N ALA A 310 -11.06 16.72 29.36
CA ALA A 310 -12.39 17.30 29.37
C ALA A 310 -12.65 18.12 30.64
N VAL A 311 -13.06 19.38 30.46
CA VAL A 311 -13.41 20.31 31.53
C VAL A 311 -14.87 20.74 31.36
N ALA A 312 -15.71 20.42 32.36
CA ALA A 312 -17.12 20.72 32.33
C ALA A 312 -17.42 22.23 32.49
N ASN A 313 -16.62 22.91 33.31
CA ASN A 313 -16.69 24.35 33.53
C ASN A 313 -15.34 24.91 34.00
N ILE A 314 -14.64 25.68 33.16
CA ILE A 314 -13.32 26.26 33.47
C ILE A 314 -13.30 27.17 34.70
N LYS A 315 -14.47 27.68 35.13
CA LYS A 315 -14.57 28.52 36.34
C LYS A 315 -14.72 27.71 37.63
N LYS A 316 -14.94 26.40 37.51
CA LYS A 316 -15.23 25.49 38.62
C LYS A 316 -14.62 24.12 38.33
N VAL A 317 -13.32 24.10 38.02
CA VAL A 317 -12.59 22.87 37.72
C VAL A 317 -12.44 22.05 38.99
N THR A 318 -12.90 20.81 38.96
CA THR A 318 -12.88 19.89 40.10
C THR A 318 -11.52 19.22 40.26
N ARG A 319 -11.22 18.69 41.45
CA ARG A 319 -9.99 17.91 41.70
C ARG A 319 -9.77 16.78 40.69
N THR A 320 -10.84 16.10 40.27
CA THR A 320 -10.76 15.02 39.27
C THR A 320 -10.35 15.54 37.89
N GLU A 321 -10.90 16.69 37.48
CA GLU A 321 -10.53 17.34 36.22
C GLU A 321 -9.10 17.90 36.27
N VAL A 322 -8.65 18.46 37.40
CA VAL A 322 -7.25 18.88 37.60
C VAL A 322 -6.29 17.71 37.43
N VAL A 323 -6.57 16.55 38.03
CA VAL A 323 -5.75 15.34 37.84
C VAL A 323 -5.70 14.90 36.37
N ALA A 324 -6.84 14.98 35.65
CA ALA A 324 -6.88 14.67 34.24
C ALA A 324 -6.04 15.66 33.40
N ILE A 325 -6.10 16.96 33.70
CA ILE A 325 -5.29 18.00 33.06
C ILE A 325 -3.80 17.76 33.32
N VAL A 326 -3.43 17.40 34.56
CA VAL A 326 -2.03 17.11 34.93
C VAL A 326 -1.47 15.96 34.12
N ASN A 327 -2.23 14.88 33.99
CA ASN A 327 -1.84 13.74 33.17
C ASN A 327 -1.80 14.11 31.68
N GLY A 328 -2.74 14.95 31.23
CA GLY A 328 -2.82 15.43 29.85
C GLY A 328 -1.58 16.24 29.43
N TYR A 329 -1.18 17.25 30.20
CA TYR A 329 0.00 18.04 29.82
C TYR A 329 1.30 17.24 29.90
N LYS A 330 1.44 16.32 30.86
CA LYS A 330 2.59 15.40 30.93
C LYS A 330 2.70 14.54 29.68
N ALA A 331 1.56 14.05 29.19
CA ALA A 331 1.50 13.30 27.93
C ALA A 331 1.84 14.18 26.72
N ALA A 332 1.36 15.42 26.68
CA ALA A 332 1.67 16.37 25.61
C ALA A 332 3.17 16.70 25.53
N VAL A 333 3.83 16.95 26.67
CA VAL A 333 5.29 17.17 26.73
C VAL A 333 6.07 15.92 26.31
N ALA A 334 5.61 14.73 26.67
CA ALA A 334 6.23 13.49 26.21
C ALA A 334 6.10 13.32 24.68
N ALA A 335 4.94 13.65 24.12
CA ALA A 335 4.66 13.55 22.69
C ALA A 335 5.40 14.60 21.84
N SER A 336 5.78 15.75 22.41
CA SER A 336 6.51 16.80 21.69
C SER A 336 8.00 16.51 21.50
N LYS A 337 8.60 15.62 22.32
CA LYS A 337 10.04 15.32 22.29
C LYS A 337 10.59 14.95 20.90
N PRO A 338 9.95 14.07 20.09
CA PRO A 338 10.45 13.72 18.75
C PRO A 338 10.49 14.92 17.80
N ALA A 339 9.44 15.74 17.77
CA ALA A 339 9.37 16.95 16.95
C ALA A 339 10.46 17.96 17.35
N VAL A 340 10.64 18.18 18.66
CA VAL A 340 11.69 19.08 19.18
C VAL A 340 13.10 18.55 18.87
N LYS A 341 13.32 17.23 18.93
CA LYS A 341 14.58 16.60 18.55
C LYS A 341 14.88 16.78 17.06
N ALA A 342 13.88 16.55 16.19
CA ALA A 342 14.03 16.73 14.76
C ALA A 342 14.26 18.19 14.37
N PHE A 343 13.56 19.13 15.03
CA PHE A 343 13.76 20.56 14.88
C PHE A 343 15.19 21.01 15.28
N ALA A 344 15.77 20.38 16.30
CA ALA A 344 17.15 20.64 16.70
C ALA A 344 18.16 20.21 15.62
N ASP A 345 17.84 19.19 14.80
CA ASP A 345 18.62 18.78 13.62
C ASP A 345 20.13 18.71 13.90
N GLY A 346 20.49 18.00 14.99
CA GLY A 346 21.88 17.82 15.42
C GLY A 346 22.55 19.02 16.09
N ASP A 347 21.89 20.18 16.15
CA ASP A 347 22.39 21.41 16.77
C ASP A 347 21.62 21.78 18.03
N ALA A 348 22.18 21.44 19.19
CA ALA A 348 21.60 21.76 20.49
C ALA A 348 21.43 23.28 20.72
N ALA A 349 22.14 24.15 19.99
CA ALA A 349 21.99 25.59 20.09
C ALA A 349 20.70 26.12 19.44
N LYS A 350 20.06 25.35 18.55
CA LYS A 350 18.72 25.68 18.01
C LYS A 350 17.64 25.62 19.10
N LEU A 351 17.88 24.91 20.20
CA LEU A 351 17.02 24.82 21.38
C LEU A 351 17.41 25.89 22.43
N ASN A 352 17.28 27.18 22.11
CA ASN A 352 17.69 28.26 23.00
C ASN A 352 16.58 28.64 24.02
N LEU A 353 16.75 28.22 25.28
CA LEU A 353 15.75 28.23 26.36
C LEU A 353 15.80 29.48 27.26
N THR A 354 15.51 30.68 26.75
CA THR A 354 15.17 31.83 27.63
C THR A 354 13.66 32.03 27.76
N ASN A 355 13.11 31.93 28.98
CA ASN A 355 11.70 32.22 29.29
C ASN A 355 11.25 33.57 28.68
N PRO A 356 10.12 33.65 27.92
CA PRO A 356 8.95 32.77 27.93
C PRO A 356 8.94 31.59 26.92
N THR A 357 10.09 31.12 26.43
CA THR A 357 10.17 30.24 25.23
C THR A 357 9.72 28.78 25.40
N ALA A 358 9.64 28.19 26.60
CA ALA A 358 9.35 26.75 26.76
C ALA A 358 7.86 26.39 26.48
N LEU A 359 6.92 27.22 26.94
CA LEU A 359 5.48 27.07 26.68
C LEU A 359 5.17 27.34 25.19
N GLU A 360 5.82 28.34 24.60
CA GLU A 360 5.69 28.65 23.17
C GLU A 360 6.22 27.52 22.28
N LEU A 361 7.39 26.95 22.63
CA LEU A 361 7.96 25.81 21.93
C LEU A 361 7.10 24.55 22.11
N LEU A 362 6.51 24.33 23.29
CA LEU A 362 5.53 23.26 23.50
C LEU A 362 4.29 23.44 22.64
N ALA A 363 3.77 24.66 22.51
CA ALA A 363 2.63 24.94 21.63
C ALA A 363 2.96 24.61 20.17
N ARG A 364 4.08 25.13 19.65
CA ARG A 364 4.51 24.85 18.26
C ARG A 364 4.81 23.38 18.01
N ALA A 365 5.40 22.69 18.97
CA ALA A 365 5.67 21.26 18.85
C ALA A 365 4.36 20.45 18.88
N SER A 366 3.37 20.87 19.66
CA SER A 366 2.04 20.26 19.68
C SER A 366 1.33 20.44 18.33
N ASP A 367 1.37 21.66 17.77
CA ASP A 367 0.82 21.97 16.45
C ASP A 367 1.52 21.15 15.35
N ALA A 368 2.85 20.98 15.43
CA ALA A 368 3.62 20.18 14.47
C ALA A 368 3.29 18.69 14.54
N VAL A 369 3.09 18.16 15.76
CA VAL A 369 2.64 16.78 15.96
C VAL A 369 1.25 16.57 15.36
N GLU A 370 0.33 17.52 15.53
CA GLU A 370 -1.00 17.47 14.92
C GLU A 370 -0.93 17.57 13.39
N ALA A 371 -0.15 18.51 12.86
CA ALA A 371 0.06 18.66 11.42
C ALA A 371 0.63 17.39 10.77
N TYR A 372 1.62 16.74 11.41
CA TYR A 372 2.17 15.48 10.91
C TYR A 372 1.18 14.31 11.04
N ALA A 373 0.32 14.31 12.07
CA ALA A 373 -0.76 13.34 12.18
C ALA A 373 -1.77 13.49 11.02
N ASP A 374 -2.07 14.72 10.61
CA ASP A 374 -2.91 15.00 9.44
C ASP A 374 -2.26 14.58 8.13
N VAL A 375 -0.94 14.80 7.97
CA VAL A 375 -0.15 14.28 6.84
C VAL A 375 -0.22 12.74 6.79
N THR A 376 0.00 12.07 7.92
CA THR A 376 -0.07 10.61 8.04
C THR A 376 -1.47 10.09 7.70
N LYS A 377 -2.52 10.78 8.15
CA LYS A 377 -3.91 10.45 7.85
C LYS A 377 -4.24 10.62 6.37
N LEU A 378 -3.73 11.67 5.73
CA LEU A 378 -3.89 11.89 4.30
C LEU A 378 -3.11 10.85 3.48
N ALA A 379 -1.87 10.53 3.84
CA ALA A 379 -1.09 9.46 3.23
C ALA A 379 -1.83 8.11 3.35
N GLY A 380 -2.42 7.83 4.52
CA GLY A 380 -3.32 6.68 4.71
C GLY A 380 -4.53 6.71 3.78
N LYS A 381 -5.14 7.88 3.56
CA LYS A 381 -6.22 8.06 2.57
C LYS A 381 -5.73 7.85 1.13
N TYR A 382 -4.54 8.30 0.77
CA TYR A 382 -3.96 8.09 -0.56
C TYR A 382 -3.72 6.60 -0.81
N LYS A 383 -3.09 5.88 0.12
CA LYS A 383 -2.89 4.42 0.04
C LYS A 383 -4.20 3.63 0.01
N ALA A 384 -5.25 4.16 0.63
CA ALA A 384 -6.60 3.59 0.63
C ALA A 384 -7.49 4.15 -0.49
N ALA A 385 -7.02 5.07 -1.33
CA ALA A 385 -7.82 5.68 -2.38
C ALA A 385 -7.86 4.74 -3.57
N TYR A 386 -9.04 4.20 -3.81
CA TYR A 386 -9.34 3.44 -5.01
C TYR A 386 -10.44 4.15 -5.80
N VAL A 387 -10.23 4.32 -7.10
CA VAL A 387 -11.29 4.67 -8.04
C VAL A 387 -11.61 3.40 -8.82
N GLU A 388 -12.85 2.94 -8.70
CA GLU A 388 -13.35 1.72 -9.34
C GLU A 388 -12.53 0.44 -9.01
N GLY A 389 -11.74 0.42 -7.92
CA GLY A 389 -10.92 -0.74 -7.52
C GLY A 389 -9.47 -0.69 -7.99
N VAL A 390 -9.01 0.42 -8.57
CA VAL A 390 -7.59 0.72 -8.82
C VAL A 390 -7.07 1.77 -7.85
N LYS A 391 -5.85 1.56 -7.36
CA LYS A 391 -5.15 2.55 -6.54
C LYS A 391 -4.89 3.83 -7.33
N VAL A 392 -5.28 4.95 -6.75
CA VAL A 392 -5.01 6.28 -7.31
C VAL A 392 -3.54 6.67 -7.08
N TYR A 393 -2.93 6.19 -5.99
CA TYR A 393 -1.60 6.56 -5.55
C TYR A 393 -0.70 5.33 -5.40
N ASP A 394 0.60 5.48 -5.66
CA ASP A 394 1.60 4.44 -5.42
C ASP A 394 1.98 4.40 -3.93
N ASP A 395 1.83 3.25 -3.27
CA ASP A 395 2.08 3.14 -1.83
C ASP A 395 3.54 3.40 -1.47
N ALA A 396 4.50 2.99 -2.31
CA ALA A 396 5.92 3.13 -2.01
C ALA A 396 6.38 4.59 -2.16
N SER A 397 5.88 5.29 -3.18
CA SER A 397 6.06 6.73 -3.34
C SER A 397 5.39 7.50 -2.21
N VAL A 398 4.16 7.14 -1.81
CA VAL A 398 3.48 7.77 -0.69
C VAL A 398 4.20 7.53 0.64
N ASP A 399 4.74 6.32 0.87
CA ASP A 399 5.54 6.02 2.07
C ASP A 399 6.88 6.78 2.07
N THR A 400 7.52 6.90 0.91
CA THR A 400 8.76 7.69 0.74
C THR A 400 8.50 9.18 1.02
N ALA A 401 7.47 9.75 0.41
CA ALA A 401 7.06 11.13 0.65
C ALA A 401 6.61 11.36 2.10
N LEU A 402 5.87 10.43 2.71
CA LEU A 402 5.46 10.53 4.13
C LEU A 402 6.67 10.59 5.07
N LYS A 403 7.72 9.83 4.78
CA LYS A 403 8.96 9.83 5.56
C LYS A 403 9.70 11.16 5.43
N ALA A 404 9.81 11.72 4.23
CA ALA A 404 10.44 13.03 4.02
C ALA A 404 9.59 14.19 4.56
N ALA A 405 8.26 14.07 4.52
CA ALA A 405 7.33 15.08 5.03
C ALA A 405 7.44 15.28 6.55
N GLU A 406 7.89 14.27 7.32
CA GLU A 406 8.11 14.39 8.77
C GLU A 406 9.07 15.54 9.11
N GLN A 407 10.22 15.59 8.43
CA GLN A 407 11.20 16.65 8.64
C GLN A 407 10.67 18.01 8.19
N LEU A 408 10.00 18.07 7.02
CA LEU A 408 9.42 19.33 6.51
C LEU A 408 8.39 19.94 7.46
N VAL A 409 7.58 19.11 8.12
CA VAL A 409 6.61 19.58 9.13
C VAL A 409 7.33 20.12 10.36
N TYR A 410 8.35 19.41 10.85
CA TYR A 410 9.08 19.82 12.05
C TYR A 410 9.96 21.05 11.84
N ASP A 411 10.51 21.27 10.64
CA ASP A 411 11.26 22.48 10.31
C ASP A 411 10.39 23.76 10.40
N ASP A 412 9.09 23.65 10.06
CA ASP A 412 8.15 24.78 10.11
C ASP A 412 7.84 25.24 11.56
N MET A 413 8.26 24.49 12.59
CA MET A 413 8.25 24.93 13.99
C MET A 413 9.07 26.22 14.23
N ALA A 414 10.05 26.53 13.38
CA ALA A 414 10.80 27.79 13.45
C ALA A 414 9.86 29.01 13.36
N THR A 415 8.85 28.92 12.49
CA THR A 415 7.91 30.00 12.18
C THR A 415 6.56 29.84 12.88
N GLY A 416 6.21 28.61 13.30
CA GLY A 416 4.89 28.30 13.84
C GLY A 416 3.77 28.36 12.79
N THR A 417 4.11 28.34 11.50
CA THR A 417 3.14 28.37 10.39
C THR A 417 3.26 27.08 9.59
N PHE A 418 2.22 26.24 9.66
CA PHE A 418 2.20 24.93 9.01
C PHE A 418 1.42 24.96 7.71
N LYS A 419 1.89 24.20 6.72
CA LYS A 419 1.22 23.99 5.43
C LYS A 419 0.07 22.99 5.57
N THR A 420 -0.74 22.83 4.53
CA THR A 420 -1.73 21.74 4.50
C THR A 420 -1.06 20.38 4.30
N ALA A 421 -1.72 19.31 4.75
CA ALA A 421 -1.22 17.94 4.60
C ALA A 421 -0.86 17.56 3.15
N ALA A 422 -1.64 18.02 2.16
CA ALA A 422 -1.39 17.75 0.75
C ALA A 422 -0.12 18.45 0.26
N GLN A 423 0.08 19.72 0.62
CA GLN A 423 1.26 20.49 0.26
C GLN A 423 2.55 19.89 0.84
N TYR A 424 2.50 19.31 2.05
CA TYR A 424 3.66 18.62 2.62
C TYR A 424 4.00 17.33 1.85
N LEU A 425 3.01 16.53 1.48
CA LEU A 425 3.24 15.33 0.67
C LEU A 425 3.75 15.66 -0.73
N GLU A 426 3.23 16.72 -1.37
CA GLU A 426 3.69 17.19 -2.68
C GLU A 426 5.13 17.70 -2.62
N ALA A 427 5.45 18.59 -1.68
CA ALA A 427 6.80 19.12 -1.52
C ALA A 427 7.83 18.02 -1.16
N ALA A 428 7.43 17.03 -0.36
CA ALA A 428 8.26 15.89 -0.04
C ALA A 428 8.47 14.95 -1.24
N ALA A 429 7.44 14.73 -2.05
CA ALA A 429 7.53 13.94 -3.27
C ALA A 429 8.47 14.61 -4.30
N ASP A 430 8.37 15.92 -4.47
CA ASP A 430 9.26 16.70 -5.33
C ASP A 430 10.72 16.64 -4.84
N ALA A 431 10.94 16.76 -3.53
CA ALA A 431 12.29 16.68 -2.93
C ALA A 431 12.94 15.30 -3.14
N GLU A 432 12.15 14.23 -3.08
CA GLU A 432 12.60 12.85 -3.30
C GLU A 432 12.54 12.43 -4.77
N ASN A 433 12.10 13.30 -5.68
CA ASN A 433 11.90 13.04 -7.10
C ASN A 433 11.03 11.79 -7.37
N VAL A 434 9.92 11.67 -6.64
CA VAL A 434 8.91 10.61 -6.79
C VAL A 434 7.55 11.19 -7.17
N THR A 435 6.73 10.44 -7.91
CA THR A 435 5.34 10.82 -8.22
C THR A 435 4.38 10.07 -7.29
N LEU A 436 3.46 10.80 -6.64
CA LEU A 436 2.50 10.21 -5.70
C LEU A 436 1.43 9.37 -6.40
N GLU A 437 1.01 9.74 -7.61
CA GLU A 437 0.01 9.02 -8.40
C GLU A 437 0.57 7.68 -8.93
N ALA A 438 -0.28 6.65 -8.97
CA ALA A 438 0.10 5.37 -9.53
C ALA A 438 0.29 5.50 -11.05
N GLN A 439 1.54 5.60 -11.50
CA GLN A 439 1.89 5.61 -12.92
C GLN A 439 1.62 4.25 -13.57
N ASN A 440 1.28 4.27 -14.85
CA ASN A 440 1.17 3.08 -15.68
C ASN A 440 2.58 2.60 -16.09
N TYR A 441 3.27 2.00 -15.13
CA TYR A 441 4.68 1.61 -15.19
C TYR A 441 5.05 0.83 -16.46
N GLU A 442 4.13 0.02 -17.00
CA GLU A 442 4.39 -0.77 -18.21
C GLU A 442 4.31 0.05 -19.51
N TYR A 443 3.41 1.04 -19.61
CA TYR A 443 3.38 1.93 -20.77
C TYR A 443 4.65 2.79 -20.86
N GLU A 444 5.05 3.38 -19.73
CA GLU A 444 6.25 4.22 -19.66
C GLU A 444 7.52 3.41 -19.91
N LYS A 445 7.63 2.19 -19.37
CA LYS A 445 8.72 1.27 -19.71
C LYS A 445 8.74 0.91 -21.20
N PHE A 446 7.58 0.70 -21.80
CA PHE A 446 7.48 0.36 -23.21
C PHE A 446 7.97 1.53 -24.06
N MET A 447 7.47 2.74 -23.81
CA MET A 447 7.92 3.95 -24.50
C MET A 447 9.39 4.25 -24.22
N LYS A 448 9.88 3.99 -23.02
CA LYS A 448 11.31 4.07 -22.69
C LYS A 448 12.13 3.06 -23.49
N ALA A 449 11.64 1.85 -23.73
CA ALA A 449 12.35 0.88 -24.56
C ALA A 449 12.38 1.28 -26.04
N VAL A 450 11.31 1.89 -26.55
CA VAL A 450 11.29 2.52 -27.89
C VAL A 450 12.36 3.63 -27.95
N GLU A 451 12.36 4.51 -26.97
CA GLU A 451 13.29 5.63 -26.88
C GLU A 451 14.76 5.16 -26.71
N ASP A 452 15.02 4.17 -25.86
CA ASP A 452 16.34 3.59 -25.64
C ASP A 452 16.84 2.86 -26.90
N ALA A 453 15.95 2.24 -27.69
CA ALA A 453 16.28 1.66 -29.00
C ALA A 453 16.65 2.73 -30.02
N ALA A 454 15.83 3.79 -30.12
CA ALA A 454 16.10 4.95 -30.97
C ALA A 454 17.42 5.65 -30.59
N LYS A 455 17.75 5.68 -29.28
CA LYS A 455 18.98 6.26 -28.74
C LYS A 455 20.28 5.62 -29.20
N LYS A 456 20.20 4.42 -29.78
CA LYS A 456 21.34 3.75 -30.41
C LYS A 456 21.75 4.43 -31.73
N PHE A 457 20.82 5.12 -32.39
CA PHE A 457 21.06 5.86 -33.62
C PHE A 457 21.26 7.35 -33.40
N PHE A 458 20.42 7.96 -32.55
CA PHE A 458 20.35 9.40 -32.34
C PHE A 458 20.32 9.75 -30.85
N LYS A 459 21.03 10.78 -30.38
CA LYS A 459 21.13 11.11 -28.95
C LYS A 459 19.79 11.53 -28.33
N ASP A 460 19.00 12.24 -29.13
CA ASP A 460 17.64 12.69 -28.88
C ASP A 460 16.58 11.60 -29.17
N GLY A 461 17.04 10.36 -29.38
CA GLY A 461 16.20 9.18 -29.51
C GLY A 461 15.19 9.32 -30.64
N THR A 462 13.91 9.28 -30.31
CA THR A 462 12.85 9.28 -31.32
C THR A 462 12.73 10.60 -32.09
N GLU A 463 13.33 11.72 -31.64
CA GLU A 463 13.35 12.98 -32.41
C GLU A 463 14.21 12.89 -33.67
N ALA A 464 15.27 12.07 -33.62
CA ALA A 464 16.16 11.75 -34.74
C ALA A 464 16.83 12.95 -35.44
N THR A 465 17.25 13.95 -34.66
CA THR A 465 17.93 15.15 -35.18
C THR A 465 19.42 15.16 -34.90
N GLU A 466 19.90 14.55 -33.81
CA GLU A 466 21.32 14.54 -33.45
C GLU A 466 21.91 13.12 -33.43
N VAL A 467 22.87 12.83 -34.31
CA VAL A 467 23.45 11.49 -34.45
C VAL A 467 24.22 11.05 -33.18
N GLN A 468 24.01 9.81 -32.76
CA GLN A 468 24.71 9.20 -31.63
C GLN A 468 26.21 8.99 -31.92
N VAL A 469 27.04 9.20 -30.90
CA VAL A 469 28.51 9.09 -30.98
C VAL A 469 29.04 8.03 -30.02
N LYS A 470 30.19 7.43 -30.36
CA LYS A 470 30.82 6.39 -29.56
C LYS A 470 31.35 6.95 -28.23
N VAL A 471 30.93 6.36 -27.11
CA VAL A 471 31.51 6.58 -25.78
C VAL A 471 32.46 5.43 -25.47
N SER A 472 33.75 5.74 -25.20
CA SER A 472 34.80 4.72 -25.15
C SER A 472 35.18 4.24 -23.74
N TYR A 473 34.81 4.98 -22.69
CA TYR A 473 35.15 4.73 -21.29
C TYR A 473 34.03 5.25 -20.37
N GLY A 474 34.03 4.83 -19.10
CA GLY A 474 33.00 5.19 -18.12
C GLY A 474 31.89 4.15 -17.98
N ASP A 475 30.98 4.39 -17.03
CA ASP A 475 29.80 3.53 -16.80
C ASP A 475 28.78 3.63 -17.95
N ASP A 476 28.87 4.67 -18.77
CA ASP A 476 28.07 4.97 -19.96
C ASP A 476 28.74 4.53 -21.28
N LYS A 477 29.82 3.73 -21.20
CA LYS A 477 30.52 3.21 -22.38
C LYS A 477 29.55 2.50 -23.33
N THR A 478 29.64 2.82 -24.62
CA THR A 478 28.83 2.16 -25.66
C THR A 478 29.15 0.67 -25.73
N ALA A 479 28.11 -0.17 -25.65
CA ALA A 479 28.25 -1.62 -25.81
C ALA A 479 28.76 -1.98 -27.21
N GLU A 480 29.61 -3.02 -27.32
CA GLU A 480 30.14 -3.46 -28.62
C GLU A 480 29.04 -3.84 -29.61
N ALA A 481 27.96 -4.47 -29.12
CA ALA A 481 26.81 -4.83 -29.94
C ALA A 481 26.07 -3.61 -30.52
N ASP A 482 26.21 -2.43 -29.91
CA ASP A 482 25.53 -1.20 -30.34
C ASP A 482 26.35 -0.37 -31.33
N LEU A 483 27.64 -0.71 -31.54
CA LEU A 483 28.49 -0.01 -32.50
C LEU A 483 27.93 -0.08 -33.93
N VAL A 484 27.19 -1.14 -34.27
CA VAL A 484 26.54 -1.30 -35.57
C VAL A 484 25.56 -0.17 -35.89
N TYR A 485 24.95 0.46 -34.89
CA TYR A 485 23.98 1.54 -35.09
C TYR A 485 24.62 2.91 -35.25
N LEU A 486 25.91 3.06 -34.92
CA LEU A 486 26.58 4.36 -34.94
C LEU A 486 27.05 4.75 -36.35
N LYS A 487 26.59 5.90 -36.86
CA LYS A 487 26.99 6.46 -38.17
C LYS A 487 28.51 6.52 -38.35
N GLY A 488 29.24 6.87 -37.29
CA GLY A 488 30.70 7.01 -37.30
C GLY A 488 31.48 5.71 -37.57
N THR A 489 30.84 4.53 -37.52
CA THR A 489 31.48 3.25 -37.85
C THR A 489 31.49 2.94 -39.35
N TYR A 490 30.85 3.77 -40.16
CA TYR A 490 30.72 3.60 -41.61
C TYR A 490 31.56 4.61 -42.37
N ALA A 491 32.05 4.19 -43.54
CA ALA A 491 32.82 5.03 -44.45
C ALA A 491 31.97 6.22 -44.95
N SER A 492 32.62 7.37 -45.14
CA SER A 492 31.96 8.54 -45.75
C SER A 492 31.55 8.27 -47.21
N GLY A 493 30.37 8.75 -47.60
CA GLY A 493 29.82 8.68 -48.95
C GLY A 493 28.76 7.59 -49.16
N ALA A 494 28.42 7.36 -50.43
CA ALA A 494 27.24 6.60 -50.88
C ALA A 494 27.19 5.13 -50.42
N GLN A 495 28.32 4.50 -50.12
CA GLN A 495 28.40 3.09 -49.69
C GLN A 495 28.38 2.89 -48.18
N GLY A 496 28.37 3.99 -47.40
CA GLY A 496 28.36 3.96 -45.94
C GLY A 496 27.36 4.96 -45.37
N GLN A 497 27.85 6.13 -44.98
CA GLN A 497 27.08 7.10 -44.17
C GLN A 497 25.79 7.64 -44.84
N ASP A 498 25.72 7.73 -46.16
CA ASP A 498 24.52 8.22 -46.84
C ASP A 498 23.38 7.20 -46.72
N LYS A 499 23.66 5.92 -47.00
CA LYS A 499 22.71 4.81 -46.81
C LYS A 499 22.37 4.57 -45.35
N TRP A 500 23.33 4.73 -44.44
CA TRP A 500 23.07 4.70 -43.00
C TRP A 500 21.96 5.68 -42.62
N THR A 501 21.97 6.89 -43.21
CA THR A 501 21.01 7.95 -42.86
C THR A 501 19.59 7.58 -43.30
N LYS A 502 19.42 6.92 -44.46
CA LYS A 502 18.12 6.41 -44.92
C LYS A 502 17.61 5.32 -43.96
N ILE A 503 18.41 4.26 -43.77
CA ILE A 503 18.07 3.12 -42.90
C ILE A 503 17.72 3.57 -41.48
N ALA A 504 18.48 4.51 -40.91
CA ALA A 504 18.24 5.02 -39.57
C ALA A 504 16.90 5.76 -39.46
N LYS A 505 16.52 6.57 -40.45
CA LYS A 505 15.24 7.31 -40.42
C LYS A 505 14.04 6.37 -40.54
N ASP A 506 14.12 5.41 -41.46
CA ASP A 506 13.06 4.40 -41.64
C ASP A 506 12.88 3.58 -40.36
N THR A 507 13.99 3.17 -39.73
CA THR A 507 13.96 2.46 -38.44
C THR A 507 13.29 3.28 -37.33
N ILE A 508 13.51 4.60 -37.26
CA ILE A 508 12.89 5.45 -36.23
C ILE A 508 11.38 5.58 -36.44
N ARG A 509 10.92 5.68 -37.69
CA ARG A 509 9.49 5.66 -38.01
C ARG A 509 8.87 4.36 -37.48
N ASP A 510 9.42 3.22 -37.87
CA ASP A 510 8.91 1.91 -37.46
C ASP A 510 8.93 1.73 -35.93
N LEU A 511 9.95 2.25 -35.23
CA LEU A 511 10.03 2.20 -33.77
C LEU A 511 8.92 3.01 -33.08
N ARG A 512 8.53 4.17 -33.64
CA ARG A 512 7.41 4.97 -33.09
C ARG A 512 6.08 4.21 -33.20
N ASP A 513 5.94 3.43 -34.27
CA ASP A 513 4.73 2.67 -34.58
C ASP A 513 4.68 1.30 -33.91
N ALA A 514 5.81 0.82 -33.36
CA ALA A 514 5.88 -0.43 -32.62
C ALA A 514 4.78 -0.53 -31.55
N GLN A 515 4.12 -1.69 -31.51
CA GLN A 515 3.00 -2.05 -30.65
C GLN A 515 3.36 -3.12 -29.61
N SER A 516 4.55 -3.73 -29.70
CA SER A 516 5.04 -4.72 -28.73
C SER A 516 6.56 -4.72 -28.59
N TYR A 517 7.06 -5.28 -27.48
CA TYR A 517 8.52 -5.42 -27.25
C TYR A 517 9.20 -6.32 -28.28
N ASP A 518 8.48 -7.30 -28.83
CA ASP A 518 9.02 -8.20 -29.84
C ASP A 518 9.11 -7.52 -31.22
N GLU A 519 8.21 -6.58 -31.52
CA GLU A 519 8.35 -5.71 -32.69
C GLU A 519 9.56 -4.79 -32.59
N ILE A 520 9.80 -4.14 -31.43
CA ILE A 520 11.02 -3.34 -31.21
C ILE A 520 12.28 -4.17 -31.51
N LYS A 521 12.34 -5.42 -31.00
CA LYS A 521 13.47 -6.32 -31.27
C LYS A 521 13.60 -6.66 -32.76
N THR A 522 12.48 -6.91 -33.43
CA THR A 522 12.45 -7.27 -34.86
C THR A 522 12.93 -6.11 -35.73
N ILE A 523 12.43 -4.89 -35.47
CA ILE A 523 12.84 -3.65 -36.14
C ILE A 523 14.35 -3.43 -35.97
N MET A 524 14.85 -3.51 -34.73
CA MET A 524 16.28 -3.32 -34.45
C MET A 524 17.17 -4.41 -35.09
N ALA A 525 16.72 -5.66 -35.13
CA ALA A 525 17.44 -6.74 -35.79
C ALA A 525 17.53 -6.54 -37.31
N LYS A 526 16.43 -6.13 -37.95
CA LYS A 526 16.39 -5.80 -39.38
C LYS A 526 17.33 -4.64 -39.70
N ALA A 527 17.30 -3.58 -38.89
CA ALA A 527 18.20 -2.45 -39.05
C ALA A 527 19.66 -2.87 -38.93
N ALA A 528 20.03 -3.70 -37.94
CA ALA A 528 21.39 -4.22 -37.81
C ALA A 528 21.83 -5.06 -39.02
N GLU A 529 20.93 -5.86 -39.59
CA GLU A 529 21.19 -6.65 -40.80
C GLU A 529 21.49 -5.74 -42.01
N ASP A 530 20.66 -4.72 -42.24
CA ASP A 530 20.83 -3.82 -43.39
C ASP A 530 22.06 -2.93 -43.24
N LEU A 531 22.31 -2.43 -42.03
CA LEU A 531 23.53 -1.70 -41.68
C LEU A 531 24.79 -2.57 -41.83
N GLY A 532 24.69 -3.87 -41.58
CA GLY A 532 25.76 -4.84 -41.81
C GLY A 532 26.22 -4.93 -43.26
N LYS A 533 25.40 -4.48 -44.24
CA LYS A 533 25.70 -4.50 -45.69
C LYS A 533 26.49 -3.27 -46.16
N LEU A 534 26.83 -2.34 -45.26
CA LEU A 534 27.50 -1.08 -45.59
C LEU A 534 29.03 -1.15 -45.40
N LEU A 535 29.77 -0.33 -46.15
CA LEU A 535 31.22 -0.22 -46.02
C LEU A 535 31.61 0.39 -44.67
N LYS A 536 32.37 -0.36 -43.87
CA LYS A 536 32.89 0.09 -42.58
C LYS A 536 34.04 1.08 -42.75
N ALA A 537 34.16 2.02 -41.81
CA ALA A 537 35.21 3.04 -41.82
C ALA A 537 36.61 2.41 -41.73
N ASP A 538 36.76 1.39 -40.87
CA ASP A 538 38.04 0.71 -40.63
C ASP A 538 38.49 -0.12 -41.85
N ASP A 539 37.55 -0.72 -42.58
CA ASP A 539 37.84 -1.57 -43.75
C ASP A 539 38.08 -0.76 -45.03
N LYS A 540 37.77 0.55 -45.03
CA LYS A 540 37.75 1.40 -46.22
C LYS A 540 39.04 1.32 -47.03
N ALA A 541 40.19 1.47 -46.36
CA ALA A 541 41.49 1.49 -47.03
C ALA A 541 41.84 0.15 -47.68
N ASP A 542 41.57 -0.96 -47.00
CA ASP A 542 41.85 -2.31 -47.49
C ASP A 542 40.92 -2.69 -48.65
N VAL A 543 39.65 -2.31 -48.55
CA VAL A 543 38.66 -2.51 -49.62
C VAL A 543 39.02 -1.68 -50.85
N GLU A 544 39.34 -0.39 -50.69
CA GLU A 544 39.78 0.47 -51.81
C GLU A 544 41.04 -0.08 -52.49
N LYS A 545 42.01 -0.56 -51.70
CA LYS A 545 43.21 -1.21 -52.23
C LYS A 545 42.87 -2.47 -53.01
N ALA A 546 42.06 -3.36 -52.44
CA ALA A 546 41.64 -4.59 -53.10
C ALA A 546 40.91 -4.30 -54.42
N ARG A 547 40.00 -3.32 -54.43
CA ARG A 547 39.30 -2.90 -55.66
C ARG A 547 40.29 -2.50 -56.74
N ASN A 548 41.26 -1.64 -56.42
CA ASN A 548 42.26 -1.19 -57.39
C ASN A 548 43.13 -2.35 -57.93
N ASP A 549 43.59 -3.24 -57.04
CA ASP A 549 44.40 -4.40 -57.42
C ASP A 549 43.63 -5.34 -58.36
N TYR A 550 42.39 -5.69 -58.01
CA TYR A 550 41.56 -6.59 -58.82
C TYR A 550 41.07 -5.96 -60.12
N LYS A 551 40.83 -4.64 -60.17
CA LYS A 551 40.58 -3.92 -61.44
C LYS A 551 41.78 -4.01 -62.38
N GLY A 552 43.00 -3.83 -61.86
CA GLY A 552 44.23 -4.06 -62.62
C GLY A 552 44.37 -5.51 -63.12
N ALA A 553 44.07 -6.48 -62.26
CA ALA A 553 44.07 -7.90 -62.63
C ALA A 553 43.02 -8.23 -63.70
N LEU A 554 41.84 -7.61 -63.63
CA LEU A 554 40.76 -7.78 -64.61
C LEU A 554 41.14 -7.22 -65.98
N ALA A 555 41.79 -6.04 -66.01
CA ALA A 555 42.33 -5.46 -67.24
C ALA A 555 43.35 -6.39 -67.93
N ASN A 556 44.24 -7.00 -67.15
CA ASN A 556 45.19 -8.00 -67.66
C ASN A 556 44.48 -9.26 -68.18
N TYR A 557 43.47 -9.75 -67.46
CA TYR A 557 42.67 -10.90 -67.88
C TYR A 557 41.95 -10.65 -69.22
N LYS A 558 41.34 -9.47 -69.38
CA LYS A 558 40.72 -9.03 -70.63
C LYS A 558 41.71 -9.04 -71.80
N ASN A 559 42.91 -8.49 -71.61
CA ASN A 559 43.93 -8.45 -72.66
C ASN A 559 44.40 -9.86 -73.07
N LEU A 560 44.52 -10.78 -72.10
CA LEU A 560 44.77 -12.19 -72.39
C LEU A 560 43.64 -12.79 -73.23
N LYS A 561 42.38 -12.59 -72.83
CA LYS A 561 41.21 -13.12 -73.56
C LYS A 561 41.15 -12.57 -74.99
N LEU A 562 41.41 -11.28 -75.19
CA LEU A 562 41.46 -10.63 -76.50
C LEU A 562 42.47 -11.30 -77.44
N SER A 563 43.61 -11.76 -76.92
CA SER A 563 44.62 -12.47 -77.72
C SER A 563 44.21 -13.89 -78.19
N LEU A 564 43.13 -14.44 -77.64
CA LEU A 564 42.69 -15.82 -77.85
C LEU A 564 41.42 -15.93 -78.73
N VAL A 565 40.75 -14.83 -79.06
CA VAL A 565 39.46 -14.82 -79.78
C VAL A 565 39.58 -14.22 -81.18
N ASP A 566 38.65 -14.60 -82.08
CA ASP A 566 38.49 -13.91 -83.38
C ASP A 566 37.72 -12.61 -83.18
N THR A 567 38.39 -11.47 -83.40
CA THR A 567 37.83 -10.14 -83.17
C THR A 567 36.71 -9.76 -84.14
N ASN A 568 36.49 -10.51 -85.22
CA ASN A 568 35.33 -10.33 -86.10
C ASN A 568 34.05 -10.93 -85.50
N VAL A 569 34.17 -11.96 -84.67
CA VAL A 569 33.06 -12.64 -83.99
C VAL A 569 32.82 -12.05 -82.59
N TYR A 570 33.92 -11.74 -81.89
CA TYR A 570 33.95 -11.14 -80.56
C TYR A 570 34.68 -9.79 -80.60
N PRO A 571 33.98 -8.68 -80.87
CA PRO A 571 34.60 -7.36 -80.95
C PRO A 571 35.35 -6.99 -79.67
N GLU A 572 36.49 -6.31 -79.81
CA GLU A 572 37.24 -5.80 -78.65
C GLU A 572 36.38 -4.93 -77.73
N ALA A 573 35.50 -4.12 -78.31
CA ALA A 573 34.55 -3.28 -77.57
C ALA A 573 33.62 -4.09 -76.66
N THR A 574 33.25 -5.32 -77.03
CA THR A 574 32.42 -6.22 -76.21
C THR A 574 33.17 -6.69 -74.97
N LEU A 575 34.45 -7.07 -75.14
CA LEU A 575 35.32 -7.45 -74.03
C LEU A 575 35.64 -6.26 -73.11
N GLU A 576 35.82 -5.07 -73.70
CA GLU A 576 36.04 -3.84 -72.93
C GLU A 576 34.81 -3.45 -72.11
N ALA A 577 33.61 -3.60 -72.66
CA ALA A 577 32.36 -3.42 -71.93
C ALA A 577 32.20 -4.45 -70.79
N ALA A 578 32.55 -5.73 -71.03
CA ALA A 578 32.55 -6.76 -69.97
C ALA A 578 33.49 -6.40 -68.83
N ARG A 579 34.69 -5.89 -69.17
CA ARG A 579 35.65 -5.41 -68.18
C ARG A 579 35.04 -4.26 -67.37
N ALA A 580 34.52 -3.23 -68.01
CA ALA A 580 33.94 -2.07 -67.32
C ALA A 580 32.77 -2.46 -66.39
N GLN A 581 31.87 -3.34 -66.84
CA GLN A 581 30.80 -3.89 -65.99
C GLN A 581 31.36 -4.69 -64.80
N GLY A 582 32.42 -5.46 -65.03
CA GLY A 582 33.14 -6.16 -63.97
C GLY A 582 33.78 -5.22 -62.95
N GLU A 583 34.30 -4.07 -63.39
CA GLU A 583 34.83 -3.04 -62.48
C GLU A 583 33.73 -2.42 -61.61
N GLU A 584 32.53 -2.20 -62.16
CA GLU A 584 31.38 -1.72 -61.38
C GLU A 584 30.98 -2.73 -60.29
N LEU A 585 31.01 -4.04 -60.58
CA LEU A 585 30.77 -5.09 -59.57
C LEU A 585 31.81 -5.02 -58.45
N ILE A 586 33.08 -4.90 -58.82
CA ILE A 586 34.20 -4.75 -57.88
C ILE A 586 34.01 -3.49 -57.02
N ASP A 587 33.63 -2.37 -57.62
CA ASP A 587 33.45 -1.10 -56.92
C ASP A 587 32.26 -1.13 -55.95
N LYS A 588 31.20 -1.92 -56.23
CA LYS A 588 30.06 -2.13 -55.33
C LYS A 588 30.39 -2.97 -54.09
N ALA A 589 31.40 -3.83 -54.14
CA ALA A 589 31.73 -4.75 -53.05
C ALA A 589 32.30 -4.01 -51.83
N VAL A 590 31.69 -4.22 -50.65
CA VAL A 590 32.01 -3.48 -49.40
C VAL A 590 33.00 -4.19 -48.46
N THR A 591 33.47 -5.39 -48.81
CA THR A 591 34.49 -6.13 -48.07
C THR A 591 35.55 -6.68 -49.02
N VAL A 592 36.76 -6.97 -48.52
CA VAL A 592 37.85 -7.54 -49.33
C VAL A 592 37.46 -8.89 -49.94
N ASP A 593 36.78 -9.75 -49.18
CA ASP A 593 36.30 -11.03 -49.68
C ASP A 593 35.21 -10.86 -50.75
N ALA A 594 34.31 -9.89 -50.57
CA ALA A 594 33.31 -9.56 -51.59
C ALA A 594 33.95 -9.00 -52.86
N VAL A 595 35.03 -8.22 -52.74
CA VAL A 595 35.80 -7.73 -53.90
C VAL A 595 36.41 -8.91 -54.67
N LYS A 596 36.94 -9.91 -53.96
CA LYS A 596 37.49 -11.12 -54.58
C LYS A 596 36.40 -11.95 -55.27
N ALA A 597 35.23 -12.09 -54.66
CA ALA A 597 34.09 -12.75 -55.28
C ALA A 597 33.63 -12.00 -56.55
N ALA A 598 33.48 -10.68 -56.46
CA ALA A 598 33.13 -9.81 -57.58
C ALA A 598 34.14 -9.89 -58.73
N TYR A 599 35.43 -10.07 -58.44
CA TYR A 599 36.45 -10.30 -59.46
C TYR A 599 36.25 -11.62 -60.23
N GLU A 600 35.88 -12.71 -59.55
CA GLU A 600 35.58 -13.98 -60.24
C GLU A 600 34.31 -13.89 -61.09
N GLU A 601 33.29 -13.16 -60.61
CA GLU A 601 32.11 -12.82 -61.42
C GLU A 601 32.49 -11.96 -62.64
N ALA A 602 33.35 -10.97 -62.45
CA ALA A 602 33.85 -10.11 -63.53
C ALA A 602 34.63 -10.91 -64.60
N LYS A 603 35.41 -11.91 -64.20
CA LYS A 603 36.04 -12.85 -65.14
C LYS A 603 35.00 -13.65 -65.91
N ALA A 604 33.96 -14.13 -65.24
CA ALA A 604 32.88 -14.85 -65.90
C ALA A 604 32.15 -13.99 -66.94
N LEU A 605 31.99 -12.67 -66.72
CA LEU A 605 31.46 -11.74 -67.73
C LEU A 605 32.34 -11.70 -68.98
N ILE A 606 33.67 -11.66 -68.80
CA ILE A 606 34.64 -11.68 -69.90
C ILE A 606 34.63 -13.03 -70.63
N ASP A 607 34.46 -14.14 -69.91
CA ASP A 607 34.44 -15.47 -70.50
C ASP A 607 33.15 -15.78 -71.27
N ASN A 608 32.04 -15.19 -70.85
CA ASN A 608 30.71 -15.41 -71.41
C ASN A 608 30.22 -14.27 -72.31
N VAL A 609 31.13 -13.42 -72.81
CA VAL A 609 30.78 -12.37 -73.78
C VAL A 609 30.03 -12.97 -74.96
N LYS A 610 29.00 -12.26 -75.40
CA LYS A 610 28.16 -12.69 -76.52
C LYS A 610 28.83 -12.34 -77.83
N THR A 611 28.58 -13.17 -78.85
CA THR A 611 28.97 -12.86 -80.22
C THR A 611 28.20 -11.65 -80.73
N LYS A 612 28.73 -11.00 -81.77
CA LYS A 612 28.05 -9.88 -82.44
C LYS A 612 26.61 -10.21 -82.88
N ASP A 613 26.39 -11.43 -83.39
CA ASP A 613 25.08 -11.87 -83.87
C ASP A 613 24.10 -12.14 -82.72
N GLU A 614 24.57 -12.72 -81.61
CA GLU A 614 23.75 -12.92 -80.40
C GLU A 614 23.33 -11.59 -79.77
N LEU A 615 24.22 -10.60 -79.70
CA LEU A 615 23.91 -9.25 -79.20
C LEU A 615 22.86 -8.57 -80.06
N LYS A 616 22.97 -8.70 -81.39
CA LYS A 616 21.97 -8.20 -82.33
C LYS A 616 20.62 -8.89 -82.14
N ALA A 617 20.61 -10.22 -81.99
CA ALA A 617 19.38 -10.98 -81.75
C ALA A 617 18.71 -10.59 -80.42
N ALA A 618 19.49 -10.38 -79.35
CA ALA A 618 18.98 -9.91 -78.06
C ALA A 618 18.37 -8.50 -78.16
N LYS A 619 19.02 -7.59 -78.90
CA LYS A 619 18.52 -6.25 -79.20
C LYS A 619 17.16 -6.32 -79.91
N GLU A 620 17.09 -7.06 -81.02
CA GLU A 620 15.87 -7.21 -81.82
C GLU A 620 14.73 -7.85 -81.01
N ALA A 621 15.04 -8.81 -80.13
CA ALA A 621 14.07 -9.44 -79.23
C ALA A 621 13.50 -8.45 -78.21
N LEU A 622 14.34 -7.61 -77.59
CA LEU A 622 13.91 -6.58 -76.65
C LEU A 622 13.06 -5.51 -77.33
N GLU A 623 13.50 -4.98 -78.48
CA GLU A 623 12.74 -3.99 -79.25
C GLU A 623 11.37 -4.54 -79.65
N LYS A 624 11.32 -5.81 -80.07
CA LYS A 624 10.07 -6.50 -80.37
C LYS A 624 9.17 -6.59 -79.13
N GLN A 625 9.70 -7.04 -77.99
CA GLN A 625 8.94 -7.15 -76.74
C GLN A 625 8.35 -5.80 -76.30
N ILE A 626 9.13 -4.72 -76.39
CA ILE A 626 8.66 -3.36 -76.08
C ILE A 626 7.58 -2.90 -77.07
N SER A 627 7.74 -3.21 -78.36
CA SER A 627 6.78 -2.82 -79.40
C SER A 627 5.45 -3.57 -79.30
N GLU A 628 5.44 -4.78 -78.73
CA GLU A 628 4.25 -5.60 -78.50
C GLU A 628 3.42 -5.13 -77.29
N LEU A 629 3.99 -4.30 -76.40
CA LEU A 629 3.25 -3.70 -75.29
C LEU A 629 2.15 -2.76 -75.82
N PRO A 630 0.98 -2.68 -75.15
CA PRO A 630 -0.11 -1.78 -75.56
C PRO A 630 0.34 -0.32 -75.68
N TYR A 631 -0.24 0.42 -76.63
CA TYR A 631 -0.01 1.86 -76.74
C TYR A 631 -0.38 2.57 -75.43
N THR A 632 0.34 3.65 -75.10
CA THR A 632 0.20 4.35 -73.81
C THR A 632 -1.25 4.73 -73.47
N ALA A 633 -2.04 5.15 -74.48
CA ALA A 633 -3.46 5.49 -74.32
C ALA A 633 -4.41 4.29 -74.10
N LYS A 634 -3.91 3.06 -74.22
CA LYS A 634 -4.64 1.80 -74.03
C LYS A 634 -4.07 0.95 -72.89
N LEU A 635 -3.04 1.42 -72.20
CA LEU A 635 -2.49 0.73 -71.05
C LEU A 635 -3.50 0.70 -69.91
N THR A 636 -3.47 -0.39 -69.16
CA THR A 636 -4.28 -0.63 -67.97
C THR A 636 -3.39 -1.17 -66.86
N VAL A 637 -3.91 -1.20 -65.63
CA VAL A 637 -3.20 -1.78 -64.47
C VAL A 637 -2.81 -3.26 -64.70
N ALA A 638 -3.62 -4.02 -65.45
CA ALA A 638 -3.32 -5.41 -65.79
C ALA A 638 -2.04 -5.58 -66.65
N ASP A 639 -1.60 -4.52 -67.33
CA ASP A 639 -0.40 -4.55 -68.18
C ASP A 639 0.90 -4.38 -67.37
N LYS A 640 0.83 -4.05 -66.06
CA LYS A 640 2.00 -3.81 -65.21
C LYS A 640 3.01 -4.94 -65.25
N ALA A 641 2.55 -6.19 -65.15
CA ALA A 641 3.43 -7.36 -65.18
C ALA A 641 4.17 -7.48 -66.52
N ALA A 642 3.51 -7.17 -67.64
CA ALA A 642 4.15 -7.23 -68.97
C ALA A 642 5.15 -6.08 -69.18
N VAL A 643 4.81 -4.88 -68.72
CA VAL A 643 5.72 -3.71 -68.76
C VAL A 643 6.94 -3.94 -67.87
N LYS A 644 6.74 -4.43 -66.64
CA LYS A 644 7.83 -4.82 -65.75
C LYS A 644 8.70 -5.91 -66.37
N ALA A 645 8.11 -6.93 -67.00
CA ALA A 645 8.89 -7.97 -67.69
C ALA A 645 9.73 -7.41 -68.86
N ALA A 646 9.25 -6.37 -69.54
CA ALA A 646 10.03 -5.67 -70.57
C ALA A 646 11.16 -4.81 -69.95
N TYR A 647 10.93 -4.20 -68.79
CA TYR A 647 11.98 -3.56 -67.99
C TYR A 647 13.03 -4.56 -67.52
N ASP A 648 12.63 -5.68 -66.95
CA ASP A 648 13.57 -6.71 -66.49
C ASP A 648 14.42 -7.23 -67.66
N ALA A 649 13.84 -7.37 -68.87
CA ALA A 649 14.57 -7.70 -70.09
C ALA A 649 15.52 -6.57 -70.54
N TYR A 650 15.11 -5.30 -70.44
CA TYR A 650 15.96 -4.14 -70.69
C TYR A 650 17.13 -4.08 -69.72
N HIS A 651 16.87 -4.20 -68.43
CA HIS A 651 17.88 -4.20 -67.37
C HIS A 651 18.85 -5.39 -67.54
N ALA A 652 18.36 -6.56 -67.94
CA ALA A 652 19.23 -7.68 -68.31
C ALA A 652 20.08 -7.35 -69.54
N PHE A 653 19.52 -6.67 -70.55
CA PHE A 653 20.25 -6.24 -71.75
C PHE A 653 21.31 -5.18 -71.46
N THR A 654 21.06 -4.22 -70.55
CA THR A 654 22.09 -3.24 -70.13
C THR A 654 23.26 -3.90 -69.41
N LYS A 655 23.00 -5.01 -68.70
CA LYS A 655 24.01 -5.87 -68.08
C LYS A 655 24.73 -6.82 -69.07
N MET A 656 24.31 -6.90 -70.33
CA MET A 656 25.03 -7.70 -71.34
C MET A 656 26.23 -6.92 -71.88
N ALA A 657 27.42 -7.47 -71.69
CA ALA A 657 28.65 -6.88 -72.22
C ALA A 657 28.58 -6.66 -73.74
N GLY A 658 28.86 -5.43 -74.19
CA GLY A 658 28.86 -5.04 -75.60
C GLY A 658 27.47 -4.81 -76.20
N ALA A 659 26.41 -4.84 -75.40
CA ALA A 659 25.06 -4.49 -75.85
C ALA A 659 25.00 -3.05 -76.36
N ASP A 660 24.35 -2.85 -77.50
CA ASP A 660 24.12 -1.53 -78.11
C ASP A 660 22.93 -0.81 -77.44
N VAL A 661 23.15 -0.36 -76.21
CA VAL A 661 22.13 0.35 -75.41
C VAL A 661 21.75 1.69 -76.05
N GLN A 662 22.73 2.40 -76.63
CA GLN A 662 22.48 3.68 -77.32
C GLN A 662 21.58 3.48 -78.54
N GLY A 663 21.74 2.38 -79.26
CA GLY A 663 20.92 2.05 -80.42
C GLY A 663 19.49 1.63 -80.13
N ILE A 664 19.07 1.51 -78.86
CA ILE A 664 17.66 1.26 -78.46
C ILE A 664 17.02 2.45 -77.73
N THR A 665 17.68 3.62 -77.68
CA THR A 665 17.23 4.78 -76.89
C THR A 665 15.75 5.11 -77.10
N SER A 666 15.26 5.10 -78.35
CA SER A 666 13.84 5.36 -78.64
C SER A 666 12.89 4.31 -78.03
N SER A 667 13.26 3.03 -78.06
CA SER A 667 12.51 1.94 -77.44
C SER A 667 12.54 2.04 -75.92
N VAL A 668 13.67 2.44 -75.34
CA VAL A 668 13.83 2.65 -73.90
C VAL A 668 13.00 3.84 -73.41
N THR A 669 13.00 4.96 -74.13
CA THR A 669 12.11 6.10 -73.81
C THR A 669 10.64 5.69 -73.89
N LEU A 670 10.29 4.84 -74.86
CA LEU A 670 8.93 4.30 -74.95
C LEU A 670 8.60 3.38 -73.77
N LEU A 671 9.52 2.52 -73.37
CA LEU A 671 9.37 1.65 -72.19
C LEU A 671 9.20 2.47 -70.91
N GLN A 672 10.04 3.48 -70.69
CA GLN A 672 9.95 4.42 -69.59
C GLN A 672 8.56 5.08 -69.54
N GLN A 673 8.10 5.64 -70.67
CA GLN A 673 6.76 6.26 -70.75
C GLN A 673 5.62 5.28 -70.45
N LYS A 674 5.74 4.02 -70.88
CA LYS A 674 4.74 2.98 -70.59
C LYS A 674 4.77 2.57 -69.12
N TYR A 675 5.95 2.50 -68.51
CA TYR A 675 6.11 2.12 -67.11
C TYR A 675 5.65 3.25 -66.17
N ASP A 676 6.08 4.49 -66.42
CA ASP A 676 5.54 5.68 -65.75
C ASP A 676 4.01 5.69 -65.83
N LYS A 677 3.43 5.45 -67.03
CA LYS A 677 1.98 5.49 -67.17
C LYS A 677 1.27 4.38 -66.41
N VAL A 678 1.79 3.16 -66.40
CA VAL A 678 1.16 2.07 -65.65
C VAL A 678 1.30 2.29 -64.14
N ASN A 679 2.43 2.80 -63.66
CA ASN A 679 2.59 3.15 -62.24
C ASN A 679 1.67 4.30 -61.84
N GLU A 680 1.49 5.32 -62.69
CA GLU A 680 0.48 6.38 -62.49
C GLU A 680 -0.93 5.78 -62.37
N LEU A 681 -1.32 4.84 -63.26
CA LEU A 681 -2.63 4.18 -63.20
C LEU A 681 -2.79 3.31 -61.93
N VAL A 682 -1.73 2.66 -61.46
CA VAL A 682 -1.75 1.86 -60.23
C VAL A 682 -1.86 2.78 -59.02
N ALA A 683 -1.10 3.88 -58.99
CA ALA A 683 -1.18 4.91 -57.95
C ALA A 683 -2.58 5.53 -57.90
N GLU A 684 -3.17 5.91 -59.04
CA GLU A 684 -4.56 6.39 -59.13
C GLU A 684 -5.57 5.36 -58.59
N GLU A 685 -5.37 4.06 -58.82
CA GLU A 685 -6.24 3.00 -58.28
C GLU A 685 -6.09 2.86 -56.75
N ILE A 686 -4.86 2.88 -56.24
CA ILE A 686 -4.57 2.82 -54.80
C ILE A 686 -5.12 4.07 -54.09
N ASP A 687 -4.87 5.26 -54.62
CA ASP A 687 -5.32 6.54 -54.09
C ASP A 687 -6.87 6.63 -54.09
N ALA A 688 -7.53 6.12 -55.14
CA ALA A 688 -8.99 6.01 -55.15
C ALA A 688 -9.53 5.03 -54.09
N LYS A 689 -8.81 3.94 -53.77
CA LYS A 689 -9.17 3.05 -52.65
C LYS A 689 -8.99 3.77 -51.32
N ALA A 690 -7.87 4.49 -51.13
CA ALA A 690 -7.60 5.28 -49.92
C ALA A 690 -8.68 6.34 -49.69
N LYS A 691 -9.02 7.09 -50.74
CA LYS A 691 -10.12 8.06 -50.75
C LYS A 691 -11.45 7.46 -50.28
N ALA A 692 -11.79 6.27 -50.79
CA ALA A 692 -13.02 5.59 -50.37
C ALA A 692 -13.01 5.18 -48.89
N ILE A 693 -11.83 5.02 -48.26
CA ILE A 693 -11.71 4.83 -46.81
C ILE A 693 -11.77 6.18 -46.08
N ASN A 694 -11.09 7.20 -46.57
CA ASN A 694 -11.12 8.56 -46.00
C ASN A 694 -12.55 9.11 -45.95
N GLU A 695 -13.32 8.96 -47.03
CA GLU A 695 -14.74 9.35 -47.07
C GLU A 695 -15.58 8.61 -46.01
N LYS A 696 -15.31 7.31 -45.78
CA LYS A 696 -15.98 6.54 -44.71
C LYS A 696 -15.52 6.98 -43.30
N LEU A 697 -14.27 7.43 -43.15
CA LEU A 697 -13.71 7.94 -41.90
C LEU A 697 -14.31 9.30 -41.54
N ASP A 698 -14.55 10.16 -42.53
CA ASP A 698 -15.23 11.45 -42.35
C ASP A 698 -16.68 11.29 -41.88
N ASP A 699 -17.38 10.25 -42.36
CA ASP A 699 -18.75 9.92 -41.94
C ASP A 699 -18.86 9.47 -40.47
N VAL A 700 -17.74 9.13 -39.81
CA VAL A 700 -17.68 8.63 -38.41
C VAL A 700 -17.03 9.64 -37.44
N ALA A 701 -17.22 10.93 -37.69
CA ALA A 701 -16.55 12.02 -36.97
C ALA A 701 -17.12 12.38 -35.58
N THR A 702 -18.20 11.77 -35.10
CA THR A 702 -18.85 12.20 -33.85
C THR A 702 -18.22 11.61 -32.58
N ASN A 703 -17.25 10.70 -32.72
CA ASN A 703 -16.63 9.95 -31.61
C ASN A 703 -17.65 9.19 -30.75
N SER A 704 -18.79 8.82 -31.33
CA SER A 704 -19.78 7.93 -30.72
C SER A 704 -19.22 6.51 -30.59
N ASP A 705 -19.84 5.68 -29.75
CA ASP A 705 -19.46 4.25 -29.63
C ASP A 705 -19.58 3.51 -30.98
N ALA A 706 -20.59 3.86 -31.78
CA ALA A 706 -20.81 3.25 -33.08
C ALA A 706 -19.77 3.72 -34.11
N ASP A 707 -19.41 5.00 -34.07
CA ASP A 707 -18.42 5.62 -34.95
C ASP A 707 -17.02 5.04 -34.72
N ILE A 708 -16.62 4.87 -33.46
CA ILE A 708 -15.32 4.26 -33.12
C ILE A 708 -15.28 2.80 -33.58
N ALA A 709 -16.34 2.03 -33.35
CA ALA A 709 -16.42 0.66 -33.81
C ALA A 709 -16.36 0.57 -35.36
N ALA A 710 -17.00 1.52 -36.06
CA ALA A 710 -16.93 1.62 -37.51
C ALA A 710 -15.51 1.98 -37.99
N LYS A 711 -14.82 2.92 -37.33
CA LYS A 711 -13.41 3.25 -37.61
C LYS A 711 -12.50 2.03 -37.43
N VAL A 712 -12.67 1.27 -36.35
CA VAL A 712 -11.92 0.02 -36.11
C VAL A 712 -12.17 -1.02 -37.21
N ALA A 713 -13.40 -1.11 -37.73
CA ALA A 713 -13.72 -2.06 -38.80
C ALA A 713 -13.02 -1.75 -40.14
N LEU A 714 -12.62 -0.49 -40.36
CA LEU A 714 -11.90 -0.06 -41.56
C LEU A 714 -10.40 -0.33 -41.49
N LYS A 715 -9.85 -0.57 -40.28
CA LYS A 715 -8.41 -0.72 -40.04
C LYS A 715 -7.74 -1.71 -41.00
N ALA A 716 -8.28 -2.91 -41.13
CA ALA A 716 -7.67 -3.96 -41.96
C ALA A 716 -7.68 -3.63 -43.46
N GLU A 717 -8.68 -2.88 -43.93
CA GLU A 717 -8.75 -2.43 -45.32
C GLU A 717 -7.76 -1.28 -45.54
N ALA A 718 -7.64 -0.35 -44.59
CA ALA A 718 -6.65 0.73 -44.62
C ALA A 718 -5.20 0.21 -44.62
N GLU A 719 -4.86 -0.70 -43.70
CA GLU A 719 -3.51 -1.30 -43.62
C GLU A 719 -3.14 -2.05 -44.92
N ALA A 720 -4.11 -2.69 -45.58
CA ALA A 720 -3.86 -3.35 -46.86
C ALA A 720 -3.58 -2.35 -48.00
N ILE A 721 -4.26 -1.20 -48.01
CA ILE A 721 -4.03 -0.12 -48.99
C ILE A 721 -2.67 0.53 -48.77
N LEU A 722 -2.30 0.83 -47.52
CA LEU A 722 -0.99 1.38 -47.16
C LEU A 722 0.15 0.44 -47.61
N ALA A 723 -0.01 -0.87 -47.39
CA ALA A 723 0.95 -1.86 -47.85
C ALA A 723 1.03 -1.98 -49.39
N GLU A 724 -0.09 -1.82 -50.12
CA GLU A 724 -0.07 -1.73 -51.58
C GLU A 724 0.70 -0.50 -52.07
N ALA A 725 0.52 0.64 -51.40
CA ALA A 725 1.19 1.90 -51.71
C ALA A 725 2.71 1.82 -51.46
N GLU A 726 3.10 1.29 -50.29
CA GLU A 726 4.51 1.06 -49.94
C GLU A 726 5.20 0.13 -50.95
N ALA A 727 4.55 -0.97 -51.33
CA ALA A 727 5.10 -1.89 -52.33
C ALA A 727 5.29 -1.25 -53.72
N LEU A 728 4.43 -0.31 -54.12
CA LEU A 728 4.60 0.44 -55.37
C LEU A 728 5.80 1.40 -55.28
N THR A 729 5.92 2.13 -54.17
CA THR A 729 7.03 3.05 -53.92
C THR A 729 8.36 2.29 -53.89
N ASP A 730 8.43 1.16 -53.17
CA ASP A 730 9.61 0.29 -53.13
C ASP A 730 10.02 -0.23 -54.52
N GLU A 731 9.05 -0.60 -55.36
CA GLU A 731 9.33 -1.01 -56.74
C GLU A 731 9.93 0.13 -57.58
N ILE A 732 9.39 1.35 -57.45
CA ILE A 732 9.89 2.54 -58.14
C ILE A 732 11.31 2.88 -57.67
N GLU A 733 11.55 2.85 -56.36
CA GLU A 733 12.86 3.08 -55.77
C GLU A 733 13.88 2.05 -56.27
N ALA A 734 13.54 0.75 -56.24
CA ALA A 734 14.43 -0.31 -56.72
C ALA A 734 14.82 -0.12 -58.20
N VAL A 735 13.85 0.25 -59.05
CA VAL A 735 14.11 0.56 -60.46
C VAL A 735 15.02 1.77 -60.62
N ASN A 736 14.81 2.81 -59.81
CA ASN A 736 15.62 4.02 -59.81
C ASN A 736 17.04 3.81 -59.24
N GLU A 737 17.23 2.83 -58.36
CA GLU A 737 18.56 2.39 -57.90
C GLU A 737 19.32 1.65 -59.01
N ASP A 738 18.62 0.84 -59.80
CA ASP A 738 19.19 0.11 -60.94
C ASP A 738 19.54 1.04 -62.12
N HIS A 739 18.69 2.03 -62.38
CA HIS A 739 18.86 3.04 -63.42
C HIS A 739 18.45 4.42 -62.88
N ASP A 740 19.45 5.27 -62.61
CA ASP A 740 19.25 6.59 -61.99
C ASP A 740 18.11 7.38 -62.65
N LYS A 741 17.03 7.62 -61.88
CA LYS A 741 15.82 8.36 -62.27
C LYS A 741 15.14 7.82 -63.52
N PHE A 742 15.12 6.50 -63.70
CA PHE A 742 14.39 5.86 -64.79
C PHE A 742 12.87 6.07 -64.68
N LEU A 743 12.30 5.97 -63.49
CA LEU A 743 10.87 6.19 -63.25
C LEU A 743 10.64 7.49 -62.49
N LYS A 744 9.49 8.10 -62.73
CA LYS A 744 9.00 9.20 -61.90
C LYS A 744 8.41 8.65 -60.60
N ASP A 745 8.61 9.41 -59.53
CA ASP A 745 7.87 9.22 -58.29
C ASP A 745 6.38 9.45 -58.54
N VAL A 746 5.55 8.70 -57.82
CA VAL A 746 4.08 8.84 -57.86
C VAL A 746 3.63 9.63 -56.63
N ASP A 747 2.58 10.41 -56.79
CA ASP A 747 1.95 11.19 -55.72
C ASP A 747 0.59 10.56 -55.40
N MET A 748 0.31 10.32 -54.11
CA MET A 748 -0.87 9.61 -53.60
C MET A 748 -1.40 10.33 -52.35
N THR A 749 -1.93 11.54 -52.53
CA THR A 749 -2.32 12.42 -51.43
C THR A 749 -3.33 11.80 -50.46
N GLU A 750 -4.25 10.95 -50.93
CA GLU A 750 -5.26 10.33 -50.07
C GLU A 750 -4.66 9.16 -49.27
N VAL A 751 -3.59 8.54 -49.77
CA VAL A 751 -2.81 7.54 -49.02
C VAL A 751 -2.06 8.24 -47.88
N ASP A 752 -1.46 9.40 -48.14
CA ASP A 752 -0.77 10.19 -47.11
C ASP A 752 -1.74 10.57 -45.97
N ASP A 753 -2.94 11.07 -46.32
CA ASP A 753 -3.99 11.39 -45.34
C ASP A 753 -4.44 10.14 -44.54
N LEU A 754 -4.49 8.97 -45.19
CA LEU A 754 -4.87 7.71 -44.54
C LEU A 754 -3.80 7.18 -43.58
N ASP A 755 -2.52 7.37 -43.90
CA ASP A 755 -1.37 6.98 -43.06
C ASP A 755 -1.33 7.78 -41.74
N GLU A 756 -1.81 9.02 -41.76
CA GLU A 756 -1.93 9.85 -40.55
C GLU A 756 -3.04 9.38 -39.58
N VAL A 757 -3.90 8.44 -39.99
CA VAL A 757 -5.02 7.98 -39.17
C VAL A 757 -4.56 7.03 -38.07
N ASP A 758 -4.65 7.47 -36.81
CA ASP A 758 -4.36 6.61 -35.65
C ASP A 758 -5.49 5.58 -35.40
N PHE A 759 -5.42 4.45 -36.09
CA PHE A 759 -6.28 3.30 -35.85
C PHE A 759 -5.97 2.60 -34.52
N SER A 760 -4.74 2.69 -34.01
CA SER A 760 -4.36 2.02 -32.76
C SER A 760 -5.11 2.60 -31.57
N ALA A 761 -5.18 3.93 -31.48
CA ALA A 761 -5.98 4.63 -30.48
C ALA A 761 -7.48 4.31 -30.60
N ALA A 762 -8.00 4.18 -31.83
CA ALA A 762 -9.40 3.81 -32.05
C ALA A 762 -9.72 2.40 -31.51
N VAL A 763 -8.84 1.42 -31.73
CA VAL A 763 -8.99 0.05 -31.20
C VAL A 763 -8.97 0.06 -29.67
N ALA A 764 -8.03 0.78 -29.06
CA ALA A 764 -7.97 0.91 -27.61
C ALA A 764 -9.24 1.59 -27.04
N ALA A 765 -9.72 2.66 -27.67
CA ALA A 765 -10.94 3.36 -27.26
C ALA A 765 -12.20 2.49 -27.37
N ASP A 766 -12.31 1.69 -28.44
CA ASP A 766 -13.42 0.74 -28.63
C ASP A 766 -13.47 -0.30 -27.49
N ALA A 767 -12.34 -0.94 -27.20
CA ALA A 767 -12.24 -1.92 -26.13
C ALA A 767 -12.59 -1.30 -24.76
N SER A 768 -12.07 -0.10 -24.47
CA SER A 768 -12.36 0.64 -23.23
C SER A 768 -13.85 0.95 -23.06
N ARG A 769 -14.53 1.38 -24.14
CA ARG A 769 -15.97 1.66 -24.13
C ARG A 769 -16.80 0.39 -23.94
N LYS A 770 -16.44 -0.71 -24.61
CA LYS A 770 -17.07 -2.02 -24.42
C LYS A 770 -16.92 -2.53 -22.98
N LEU A 771 -15.73 -2.43 -22.39
CA LEU A 771 -15.47 -2.77 -20.97
C LEU A 771 -16.36 -1.94 -20.04
N THR A 772 -16.44 -0.64 -20.26
CA THR A 772 -17.26 0.27 -19.45
C THR A 772 -18.75 -0.06 -19.54
N LYS A 773 -19.25 -0.35 -20.76
CA LYS A 773 -20.64 -0.74 -20.98
C LYS A 773 -20.97 -2.06 -20.28
N ALA A 774 -20.10 -3.07 -20.40
CA ALA A 774 -20.28 -4.38 -19.80
C ALA A 774 -20.13 -4.37 -18.26
N GLY A 775 -19.41 -3.39 -17.70
CA GLY A 775 -19.27 -3.19 -16.26
C GLY A 775 -20.60 -2.91 -15.53
N LYS A 776 -21.56 -2.25 -16.22
CA LYS A 776 -22.85 -1.82 -15.66
C LYS A 776 -23.72 -3.00 -15.17
N GLU A 777 -24.64 -2.70 -14.26
CA GLU A 777 -25.64 -3.68 -13.82
C GLU A 777 -26.60 -4.03 -14.98
N GLY A 778 -26.88 -5.32 -15.14
CA GLY A 778 -27.78 -5.81 -16.21
C GLY A 778 -27.11 -6.16 -17.54
N ALA A 779 -25.77 -6.00 -17.66
CA ALA A 779 -25.03 -6.43 -18.85
C ALA A 779 -25.25 -7.93 -19.16
N THR A 780 -25.46 -8.24 -20.44
CA THR A 780 -25.67 -9.61 -20.93
C THR A 780 -24.37 -10.41 -20.95
N PHE A 781 -24.49 -11.74 -21.02
CA PHE A 781 -23.33 -12.62 -21.13
C PHE A 781 -22.48 -12.30 -22.38
N GLU A 782 -23.14 -12.09 -23.51
CA GLU A 782 -22.54 -11.70 -24.77
C GLU A 782 -21.77 -10.37 -24.67
N GLU A 783 -22.35 -9.34 -24.06
CA GLU A 783 -21.67 -8.04 -23.89
C GLU A 783 -20.42 -8.16 -23.01
N MET A 784 -20.49 -8.94 -21.93
CA MET A 784 -19.32 -9.17 -21.07
C MET A 784 -18.22 -9.96 -21.78
N LYS A 785 -18.61 -10.95 -22.58
CA LYS A 785 -17.66 -11.75 -23.37
C LYS A 785 -17.01 -10.90 -24.46
N GLU A 786 -17.79 -10.14 -25.21
CA GLU A 786 -17.32 -9.29 -26.30
C GLU A 786 -16.34 -8.22 -25.80
N ALA A 787 -16.63 -7.60 -24.65
CA ALA A 787 -15.72 -6.64 -24.04
C ALA A 787 -14.36 -7.25 -23.65
N LEU A 788 -14.37 -8.46 -23.08
CA LEU A 788 -13.14 -9.15 -22.69
C LEU A 788 -12.37 -9.68 -23.90
N ASP A 789 -13.06 -10.17 -24.93
CA ASP A 789 -12.45 -10.58 -26.20
C ASP A 789 -11.77 -9.37 -26.88
N ALA A 790 -12.45 -8.21 -26.93
CA ALA A 790 -11.91 -6.98 -27.50
C ALA A 790 -10.65 -6.51 -26.74
N TYR A 791 -10.67 -6.52 -25.41
CA TYR A 791 -9.49 -6.23 -24.60
C TYR A 791 -8.35 -7.23 -24.83
N ASN A 792 -8.66 -8.53 -24.90
CA ASN A 792 -7.65 -9.56 -25.10
C ASN A 792 -6.99 -9.47 -26.49
N ALA A 793 -7.73 -8.99 -27.50
CA ALA A 793 -7.24 -8.76 -28.86
C ALA A 793 -6.33 -7.53 -28.99
N LEU A 794 -6.29 -6.65 -27.98
CA LEU A 794 -5.39 -5.49 -27.98
C LEU A 794 -3.91 -5.92 -27.97
N THR A 795 -3.08 -5.10 -28.60
CA THR A 795 -1.61 -5.21 -28.53
C THR A 795 -1.12 -4.88 -27.12
N ASP A 796 0.15 -5.18 -26.83
CA ASP A 796 0.75 -4.86 -25.55
C ASP A 796 0.71 -3.35 -25.27
N LYS A 797 1.15 -2.52 -26.23
CA LYS A 797 1.09 -1.05 -26.13
C LYS A 797 -0.32 -0.55 -25.84
N GLN A 798 -1.33 -1.07 -26.55
CA GLN A 798 -2.73 -0.70 -26.34
C GLN A 798 -3.26 -1.12 -24.96
N LYS A 799 -2.91 -2.32 -24.49
CA LYS A 799 -3.26 -2.77 -23.13
C LYS A 799 -2.62 -1.89 -22.07
N TYR A 800 -1.35 -1.55 -22.26
CA TYR A 800 -0.65 -0.62 -21.38
C TYR A 800 -1.34 0.74 -21.40
N GLN A 801 -1.74 1.29 -22.56
CA GLN A 801 -2.46 2.57 -22.62
C GLN A 801 -3.80 2.59 -21.85
N LEU A 802 -4.51 1.46 -21.77
CA LEU A 802 -5.82 1.37 -21.12
C LEU A 802 -5.78 1.08 -19.61
N ASP A 803 -4.62 0.67 -19.08
CA ASP A 803 -4.55 0.22 -17.70
C ASP A 803 -4.60 1.37 -16.68
N ALA A 804 -4.92 1.02 -15.44
CA ALA A 804 -5.50 1.77 -14.33
C ALA A 804 -7.04 1.94 -14.39
N LYS A 805 -7.71 1.91 -15.54
CA LYS A 805 -9.19 1.97 -15.63
C LYS A 805 -9.82 0.67 -16.14
N ALA A 806 -9.14 -0.06 -17.03
CA ALA A 806 -9.65 -1.30 -17.60
C ALA A 806 -9.60 -2.50 -16.63
N LEU A 807 -8.56 -2.63 -15.80
CA LEU A 807 -8.30 -3.82 -14.98
C LEU A 807 -9.41 -4.18 -13.98
N PRO A 808 -10.05 -3.25 -13.26
CA PRO A 808 -11.16 -3.60 -12.39
C PRO A 808 -12.39 -4.05 -13.16
N LEU A 809 -12.69 -3.39 -14.29
CA LEU A 809 -13.79 -3.80 -15.16
C LEU A 809 -13.56 -5.23 -15.65
N ILE A 810 -12.33 -5.55 -16.09
CA ILE A 810 -11.94 -6.92 -16.47
C ILE A 810 -12.19 -7.90 -15.33
N LYS A 811 -11.69 -7.62 -14.10
CA LYS A 811 -11.89 -8.50 -12.94
C LYS A 811 -13.37 -8.70 -12.58
N VAL A 812 -14.17 -7.63 -12.65
CA VAL A 812 -15.62 -7.69 -12.41
C VAL A 812 -16.29 -8.57 -13.48
N LEU A 813 -15.93 -8.39 -14.75
CA LEU A 813 -16.46 -9.18 -15.86
C LEU A 813 -16.07 -10.65 -15.73
N GLU A 814 -14.80 -10.94 -15.43
CA GLU A 814 -14.28 -12.28 -15.16
C GLU A 814 -15.02 -12.97 -14.00
N GLN A 815 -15.29 -12.24 -12.91
CA GLN A 815 -16.06 -12.76 -11.79
C GLN A 815 -17.52 -13.05 -12.19
N LYS A 816 -18.18 -12.12 -12.90
CA LYS A 816 -19.55 -12.29 -13.40
C LYS A 816 -19.64 -13.49 -14.35
N LEU A 817 -18.70 -13.65 -15.27
CA LEU A 817 -18.58 -14.81 -16.17
C LEU A 817 -18.31 -16.10 -15.39
N GLY A 818 -17.47 -16.08 -14.35
CA GLY A 818 -17.29 -17.21 -13.45
C GLY A 818 -18.59 -17.62 -12.74
N MET A 819 -19.45 -16.67 -12.39
CA MET A 819 -20.77 -16.95 -11.82
C MET A 819 -21.73 -17.59 -12.82
N THR A 820 -21.69 -17.22 -14.10
CA THR A 820 -22.52 -17.88 -15.14
C THR A 820 -22.12 -19.34 -15.32
N VAL A 821 -20.82 -19.67 -15.26
CA VAL A 821 -20.34 -21.07 -15.28
C VAL A 821 -20.87 -21.86 -14.07
N LYS A 822 -20.86 -21.26 -12.87
CA LYS A 822 -21.37 -21.89 -11.65
C LYS A 822 -22.89 -22.14 -11.71
N SER A 823 -23.64 -21.27 -12.38
CA SER A 823 -25.10 -21.35 -12.46
C SER A 823 -25.61 -22.40 -13.47
N LEU A 824 -24.76 -22.88 -14.39
CA LEU A 824 -25.11 -23.90 -15.39
C LEU A 824 -25.73 -25.15 -14.76
N LYS A 825 -26.85 -25.61 -15.33
CA LYS A 825 -27.52 -26.85 -14.93
C LYS A 825 -27.34 -27.94 -16.00
N ILE A 826 -26.64 -29.01 -15.63
CA ILE A 826 -26.30 -30.11 -16.55
C ILE A 826 -27.13 -31.36 -16.24
N THR A 827 -27.74 -31.93 -17.27
CA THR A 827 -28.48 -33.21 -17.16
C THR A 827 -27.84 -34.26 -18.05
N ALA A 828 -27.22 -35.27 -17.44
CA ALA A 828 -26.60 -36.40 -18.10
C ALA A 828 -27.53 -37.62 -18.21
N LYS A 829 -27.47 -38.28 -19.37
CA LYS A 829 -28.11 -39.56 -19.71
C LYS A 829 -27.10 -40.50 -20.33
N SER A 830 -27.36 -41.80 -20.30
CA SER A 830 -26.44 -42.79 -20.88
C SER A 830 -27.17 -43.92 -21.59
N THR A 831 -26.46 -44.62 -22.49
CA THR A 831 -26.91 -45.80 -23.23
C THR A 831 -25.76 -46.82 -23.28
N ALA A 832 -26.06 -48.11 -23.41
CA ALA A 832 -25.07 -49.18 -23.44
C ALA A 832 -25.19 -50.03 -24.72
N LYS A 833 -24.06 -50.28 -25.37
CA LYS A 833 -23.86 -51.24 -26.47
C LYS A 833 -22.78 -52.24 -26.06
N LYS A 834 -22.64 -53.36 -26.79
CA LYS A 834 -21.58 -54.36 -26.52
C LYS A 834 -20.21 -53.65 -26.43
N GLY A 835 -19.53 -53.79 -25.29
CA GLY A 835 -18.21 -53.19 -25.06
C GLY A 835 -18.17 -51.66 -24.89
N SER A 836 -19.29 -50.94 -24.82
CA SER A 836 -19.26 -49.47 -24.60
C SER A 836 -20.49 -48.89 -23.90
N ILE A 837 -20.27 -47.80 -23.17
CA ILE A 837 -21.32 -46.95 -22.61
C ILE A 837 -21.15 -45.55 -23.19
N THR A 838 -22.19 -45.01 -23.81
CA THR A 838 -22.21 -43.61 -24.26
C THR A 838 -22.94 -42.75 -23.24
N VAL A 839 -22.32 -41.66 -22.82
CA VAL A 839 -22.90 -40.63 -21.95
C VAL A 839 -23.15 -39.39 -22.81
N LYS A 840 -24.36 -38.83 -22.74
CA LYS A 840 -24.75 -37.57 -23.40
C LYS A 840 -25.36 -36.65 -22.37
N TRP A 841 -25.21 -35.34 -22.50
CA TRP A 841 -25.82 -34.39 -21.58
C TRP A 841 -26.41 -33.19 -22.31
N THR A 842 -27.36 -32.54 -21.64
CA THR A 842 -27.89 -31.23 -22.00
C THR A 842 -27.44 -30.22 -20.94
N VAL A 843 -27.30 -28.96 -21.34
CA VAL A 843 -26.90 -27.85 -20.47
C VAL A 843 -28.01 -26.80 -20.56
N LYS A 844 -28.44 -26.28 -19.42
CA LYS A 844 -29.39 -25.16 -19.31
C LYS A 844 -28.66 -23.97 -18.67
N GLY A 845 -28.81 -22.79 -19.28
CA GLY A 845 -28.02 -21.59 -19.01
C GLY A 845 -26.95 -21.35 -20.07
N GLU A 846 -26.42 -20.13 -20.12
CA GLU A 846 -25.38 -19.66 -21.04
C GLU A 846 -24.16 -19.21 -20.23
N ALA A 847 -22.98 -19.67 -20.65
CA ALA A 847 -21.70 -19.34 -20.05
C ALA A 847 -20.56 -19.71 -21.01
N ASP A 848 -19.43 -19.00 -20.92
CA ASP A 848 -18.20 -19.34 -21.63
C ASP A 848 -17.49 -20.47 -20.89
N ILE A 849 -17.23 -21.58 -21.56
CA ILE A 849 -16.65 -22.78 -20.95
C ILE A 849 -15.53 -23.34 -21.83
N ASP A 850 -14.44 -23.78 -21.22
CA ASP A 850 -13.36 -24.47 -21.94
C ASP A 850 -13.74 -25.93 -22.24
N GLY A 851 -14.69 -26.49 -21.50
CA GLY A 851 -15.25 -27.80 -21.80
C GLY A 851 -15.94 -28.48 -20.61
N PHE A 852 -16.06 -29.80 -20.71
CA PHE A 852 -16.72 -30.67 -19.73
C PHE A 852 -15.75 -31.71 -19.17
N GLU A 853 -15.80 -31.90 -17.86
CA GLU A 853 -15.14 -33.03 -17.21
C GLU A 853 -16.13 -34.16 -16.97
N VAL A 854 -15.83 -35.35 -17.49
CA VAL A 854 -16.62 -36.56 -17.29
C VAL A 854 -15.97 -37.44 -16.25
N TRP A 855 -16.68 -37.74 -15.17
CA TRP A 855 -16.20 -38.55 -14.06
C TRP A 855 -17.00 -39.86 -13.94
N LYS A 856 -16.33 -40.96 -13.60
CA LYS A 856 -16.89 -42.33 -13.57
C LYS A 856 -16.65 -43.00 -12.21
N SER A 857 -17.62 -43.78 -11.74
CA SER A 857 -17.50 -44.69 -10.58
C SER A 857 -18.31 -45.97 -10.78
N THR A 858 -17.97 -47.04 -10.06
CA THR A 858 -18.82 -48.24 -9.89
C THR A 858 -19.73 -48.15 -8.66
N LYS A 859 -19.54 -47.14 -7.80
CA LYS A 859 -20.36 -46.85 -6.62
C LYS A 859 -21.19 -45.58 -6.86
N HIS A 860 -22.45 -45.58 -6.43
CA HIS A 860 -23.38 -44.48 -6.70
C HIS A 860 -22.92 -43.13 -6.15
N SER A 861 -22.37 -43.06 -4.94
CA SER A 861 -22.12 -41.78 -4.25
C SER A 861 -20.64 -41.44 -4.02
N LYS A 862 -19.71 -42.37 -4.24
CA LYS A 862 -18.28 -42.17 -3.92
C LYS A 862 -17.33 -42.82 -4.92
N GLY A 863 -16.04 -42.49 -4.84
CA GLY A 863 -14.99 -43.11 -5.65
C GLY A 863 -15.00 -42.70 -7.13
N TYR A 864 -15.60 -41.55 -7.44
CA TYR A 864 -15.56 -41.02 -8.80
C TYR A 864 -14.14 -40.57 -9.16
N LYS A 865 -13.69 -40.95 -10.36
CA LYS A 865 -12.42 -40.49 -10.95
C LYS A 865 -12.69 -39.85 -12.30
N LYS A 866 -11.91 -38.81 -12.66
CA LYS A 866 -11.97 -38.19 -13.99
C LYS A 866 -11.66 -39.24 -15.05
N ALA A 867 -12.59 -39.43 -15.97
CA ALA A 867 -12.49 -40.41 -17.05
C ALA A 867 -12.08 -39.74 -18.36
N PHE A 868 -12.52 -38.50 -18.60
CA PHE A 868 -12.25 -37.78 -19.83
C PHE A 868 -12.56 -36.27 -19.69
N THR A 869 -11.96 -35.46 -20.56
CA THR A 869 -12.31 -34.04 -20.75
C THR A 869 -12.69 -33.83 -22.21
N THR A 870 -13.75 -33.06 -22.50
CA THR A 870 -14.20 -32.83 -23.89
C THR A 870 -14.98 -31.52 -24.03
N THR A 871 -14.91 -30.90 -25.20
CA THR A 871 -15.79 -29.78 -25.59
C THR A 871 -17.14 -30.26 -26.13
N LYS A 872 -17.25 -31.55 -26.50
CA LYS A 872 -18.50 -32.14 -27.05
C LYS A 872 -19.47 -32.49 -25.93
N LYS A 873 -20.78 -32.40 -26.19
CA LYS A 873 -21.85 -32.80 -25.23
C LYS A 873 -22.08 -34.32 -25.14
N THR A 874 -21.06 -35.12 -25.48
CA THR A 874 -21.12 -36.59 -25.54
C THR A 874 -19.75 -37.22 -25.27
N TYR A 875 -19.74 -38.38 -24.61
CA TYR A 875 -18.55 -39.19 -24.36
C TYR A 875 -18.86 -40.68 -24.54
N LYS A 876 -18.06 -41.37 -25.35
CA LYS A 876 -18.16 -42.84 -25.55
C LYS A 876 -17.08 -43.54 -24.74
N ASN A 877 -17.46 -44.16 -23.63
CA ASN A 877 -16.56 -44.97 -22.83
C ASN A 877 -16.45 -46.39 -23.41
N SER A 878 -15.28 -46.75 -23.93
CA SER A 878 -14.94 -48.09 -24.42
C SER A 878 -13.89 -48.82 -23.57
N LYS A 879 -13.34 -48.18 -22.52
CA LYS A 879 -12.24 -48.72 -21.71
C LYS A 879 -12.63 -48.98 -20.25
N GLY A 880 -12.10 -50.06 -19.68
CA GLY A 880 -12.28 -50.39 -18.26
C GLY A 880 -13.75 -50.65 -17.88
N LEU A 881 -14.50 -51.28 -18.78
CA LEU A 881 -15.88 -51.75 -18.55
C LEU A 881 -15.87 -53.27 -18.34
N LYS A 882 -16.50 -53.74 -17.25
CA LYS A 882 -16.74 -55.16 -16.99
C LYS A 882 -18.21 -55.48 -17.30
N LYS A 883 -18.45 -56.52 -18.11
CA LYS A 883 -19.82 -56.98 -18.44
C LYS A 883 -20.62 -57.23 -17.16
N GLY A 884 -21.88 -56.81 -17.13
CA GLY A 884 -22.76 -56.94 -15.97
C GLY A 884 -22.48 -55.93 -14.83
N THR A 885 -21.39 -55.15 -14.90
CA THR A 885 -21.08 -54.14 -13.87
C THR A 885 -21.85 -52.84 -14.13
N ARG A 886 -22.41 -52.26 -13.06
CA ARG A 886 -23.07 -50.96 -13.09
C ARG A 886 -22.05 -49.84 -12.96
N TYR A 887 -22.13 -48.86 -13.86
CA TYR A 887 -21.32 -47.65 -13.84
C TYR A 887 -22.20 -46.41 -13.70
N TYR A 888 -21.66 -45.44 -12.97
CA TYR A 888 -22.25 -44.13 -12.73
C TYR A 888 -21.33 -43.06 -13.29
N TYR A 889 -21.91 -42.12 -14.02
CA TYR A 889 -21.20 -40.98 -14.60
C TYR A 889 -21.79 -39.68 -14.09
N LYS A 890 -20.94 -38.70 -13.83
CA LYS A 890 -21.33 -37.32 -13.57
C LYS A 890 -20.47 -36.40 -14.43
N VAL A 891 -21.05 -35.30 -14.86
CA VAL A 891 -20.42 -34.33 -15.76
C VAL A 891 -20.52 -32.95 -15.12
N ARG A 892 -19.49 -32.13 -15.26
CA ARG A 892 -19.54 -30.69 -14.93
C ARG A 892 -18.88 -29.89 -16.05
N ALA A 893 -19.32 -28.67 -16.27
CA ALA A 893 -18.59 -27.71 -17.10
C ALA A 893 -17.44 -27.10 -16.30
N TYR A 894 -16.40 -26.63 -17.00
CA TYR A 894 -15.33 -25.85 -16.40
C TYR A 894 -14.85 -24.75 -17.34
N LYS A 895 -14.29 -23.69 -16.73
CA LYS A 895 -13.57 -22.59 -17.36
C LYS A 895 -12.35 -22.28 -16.50
N VAL A 896 -11.23 -21.92 -17.10
CA VAL A 896 -10.09 -21.32 -16.41
C VAL A 896 -10.16 -19.82 -16.63
N ILE A 897 -10.23 -19.06 -15.53
CA ILE A 897 -10.29 -17.60 -15.51
C ILE A 897 -9.14 -17.17 -14.61
N ASP A 898 -8.21 -16.35 -15.12
CA ASP A 898 -7.00 -15.93 -14.41
C ASP A 898 -6.23 -17.11 -13.75
N GLY A 899 -5.99 -18.18 -14.52
CA GLY A 899 -5.35 -19.40 -14.01
C GLY A 899 -6.18 -20.24 -13.03
N VAL A 900 -7.35 -19.75 -12.57
CA VAL A 900 -8.23 -20.43 -11.62
C VAL A 900 -9.34 -21.20 -12.35
N LYS A 901 -9.46 -22.50 -12.05
CA LYS A 901 -10.52 -23.34 -12.61
C LYS A 901 -11.86 -23.15 -11.88
N VAL A 902 -12.80 -22.50 -12.53
CA VAL A 902 -14.21 -22.40 -12.13
C VAL A 902 -15.00 -23.55 -12.73
N THR A 903 -15.90 -24.18 -11.96
CA THR A 903 -16.72 -25.31 -12.44
C THR A 903 -18.18 -25.17 -12.09
N SER A 904 -19.05 -25.70 -12.94
CA SER A 904 -20.48 -25.86 -12.62
C SER A 904 -20.70 -26.90 -11.51
N ASP A 905 -21.92 -26.94 -10.99
CA ASP A 905 -22.41 -28.10 -10.25
C ASP A 905 -22.25 -29.39 -11.07
N TRP A 906 -22.15 -30.52 -10.35
CA TRP A 906 -22.23 -31.82 -10.99
C TRP A 906 -23.63 -32.08 -11.55
N SER A 907 -23.68 -32.66 -12.74
CA SER A 907 -24.91 -33.21 -13.32
C SER A 907 -25.56 -34.25 -12.39
N ASN A 908 -26.81 -34.60 -12.70
CA ASN A 908 -27.36 -35.87 -12.21
C ASN A 908 -26.44 -37.06 -12.59
N LYS A 909 -26.57 -38.16 -11.85
CA LYS A 909 -25.73 -39.35 -12.06
C LYS A 909 -26.33 -40.25 -13.15
N ALA A 910 -25.75 -40.24 -14.33
CA ALA A 910 -26.16 -41.14 -15.41
C ALA A 910 -25.74 -42.58 -15.08
N ARG A 911 -26.69 -43.51 -14.96
CA ARG A 911 -26.46 -44.90 -14.51
C ARG A 911 -26.75 -45.93 -15.60
N ARG A 912 -25.80 -46.83 -15.89
CA ARG A 912 -26.00 -47.96 -16.83
C ARG A 912 -25.19 -49.20 -16.44
N VAL A 913 -25.70 -50.37 -16.81
CA VAL A 913 -25.01 -51.65 -16.72
C VAL A 913 -24.30 -51.91 -18.06
N ALA A 914 -23.02 -52.29 -18.03
CA ALA A 914 -22.26 -52.61 -19.23
C ALA A 914 -22.73 -53.96 -19.84
N LYS A 915 -22.88 -53.99 -21.18
CA LYS A 915 -23.37 -55.14 -21.96
C LYS A 915 -22.25 -56.02 -22.50
#